data_AF-A0A831ST95-F1
#
_entry.id   AF-A0A831ST95-F1
#
_cell.length_a   1.000
_cell.length_b   1.000
_cell.length_c   1.000
_cell.angle_alpha   90.00
_cell.angle_beta   90.00
_cell.angle_gamma   90.00
#
_symmetry.space_group_name_H-M   'P 1'
#
loop_
_entity.id
_entity.type
_entity.pdbx_description
1 polymer ?
#
loop_
_entity_poly.entity_id
_entity_poly.type
_entity_poly.pdbx_seq_one_letter_code
_entity_poly.pdbx_strand_id
1 'polypeptide(L)'
;MSETQTHSASSYAATNIQILDGIEHVRKRPAMYIGDINVRGLHHLIYEIVDNSIDETLAGYNDVIELALNEDGSVTVSDNGRGIPVDIHPQKKKSALELVMTVIGAGGKFDKGAYKVSGGLHGVGASVVNALSEWCEVEVYREGKVWFQRYQKGVPQCEVQVIGETDKNGTKTTFKPDATIFKTTEFRKDVIIDRMRELAFLNSILRIQVTDTDGSKETFHFEGGIREFVSYTDHNRIALVKEPVFLNGERDTTMVEIALQYNDSYQENVFSYVNNINTHEGGTHVTGFRKALTRTLNSYAQKNDLLKNLKISLTGEDFKEGLTAIISVKVAEPQFEGQTKTKLGNSETQSIVESIVNEQLSEFLESNPSVLKTIIEKVKGAALSREAARKAKELTRRKSVLESTGLPGKLADCSINDPEHCELYIVEGDSAGGSAKQGRDRSFQAILPLKGKILNVEKARLHKMLENEEIKTIILALGTNFGEDEFIAEKLRYGKIIIMTDADVDGAHIRALLLTFFFRHMRQLIEAGKVYIAQPPLYLVKSGREQRYAWDDDERNAIVESMKKSQKGKANVNIQRYKGLGEMNPEQLWSTTMDPEHRSLMQVTVENAMEADQVFSTLMGDKVDPRREFIEKNARYVRRLDV
;
A
#
# COMPACT_ATOMS: atom_id res chain seq x y z
N MET A 1 -3.86 -37.63 -48.72
CA MET A 1 -2.60 -38.25 -48.25
C MET A 1 -2.32 -37.63 -46.90
N SER A 2 -2.63 -38.34 -45.81
CA SER A 2 -2.34 -37.91 -44.44
C SER A 2 -1.01 -38.53 -44.04
N GLU A 3 0.01 -37.71 -43.85
CA GLU A 3 1.29 -38.16 -43.30
C GLU A 3 1.12 -38.53 -41.83
N THR A 4 1.11 -39.84 -41.58
CA THR A 4 1.14 -40.40 -40.24
C THR A 4 2.56 -40.24 -39.69
N GLN A 5 2.78 -39.27 -38.79
CA GLN A 5 4.02 -39.17 -38.01
C GLN A 5 4.12 -40.39 -37.09
N THR A 6 4.97 -41.34 -37.44
CA THR A 6 5.40 -42.43 -36.56
C THR A 6 6.29 -41.85 -35.44
N HIS A 7 5.72 -41.66 -34.25
CA HIS A 7 6.53 -41.48 -33.04
C HIS A 7 7.25 -42.78 -32.73
N SER A 8 8.58 -42.80 -32.92
CA SER A 8 9.43 -43.87 -32.43
C SER A 8 9.35 -43.91 -30.89
N ALA A 9 8.75 -44.97 -30.34
CA ALA A 9 8.73 -45.20 -28.91
C ALA A 9 10.16 -45.43 -28.40
N SER A 10 10.77 -44.39 -27.87
CA SER A 10 12.00 -44.50 -27.07
C SER A 10 11.72 -45.40 -25.87
N SER A 11 12.38 -46.56 -25.79
CA SER A 11 12.21 -47.48 -24.67
C SER A 11 12.66 -46.80 -23.37
N TYR A 12 11.72 -46.50 -22.48
CA TYR A 12 12.00 -46.01 -21.13
C TYR A 12 12.49 -47.19 -20.27
N ALA A 13 13.81 -47.29 -20.10
CA ALA A 13 14.48 -48.35 -19.36
C ALA A 13 15.10 -47.80 -18.05
N ALA A 14 15.52 -48.69 -17.15
CA ALA A 14 16.18 -48.30 -15.91
C ALA A 14 17.43 -47.43 -16.13
N THR A 15 18.13 -47.61 -17.25
CA THR A 15 19.29 -46.81 -17.65
C THR A 15 18.95 -45.34 -17.98
N ASN A 16 17.67 -45.02 -18.19
CA ASN A 16 17.20 -43.64 -18.38
C ASN A 16 16.97 -42.91 -17.04
N ILE A 17 16.99 -43.63 -15.91
CA ILE A 17 16.91 -43.02 -14.57
C ILE A 17 18.27 -42.44 -14.21
N GLN A 18 18.37 -41.11 -14.23
CA GLN A 18 19.57 -40.40 -13.77
C GLN A 18 19.47 -40.16 -12.26
N ILE A 19 20.47 -40.64 -11.51
CA ILE A 19 20.67 -40.29 -10.11
C ILE A 19 21.70 -39.16 -10.09
N LEU A 20 21.31 -38.02 -9.53
CA LEU A 20 22.19 -36.86 -9.39
C LEU A 20 22.69 -36.82 -7.95
N ASP A 21 23.97 -36.52 -7.78
CA ASP A 21 24.52 -36.22 -6.44
C ASP A 21 23.86 -34.94 -5.88
N GLY A 22 23.85 -34.75 -4.56
CA GLY A 22 23.12 -33.67 -3.90
C GLY A 22 23.46 -32.28 -4.46
N ILE A 23 24.76 -31.99 -4.61
CA ILE A 23 25.24 -30.72 -5.18
C ILE A 23 24.86 -30.58 -6.66
N GLU A 24 24.96 -31.66 -7.43
CA GLU A 24 24.58 -31.68 -8.85
C GLU A 24 23.07 -31.43 -9.03
N HIS A 25 22.26 -32.03 -8.14
CA HIS A 25 20.82 -31.82 -8.10
C HIS A 25 20.47 -30.36 -7.82
N VAL A 26 21.10 -29.74 -6.83
CA VAL A 26 20.94 -28.30 -6.53
C VAL A 26 21.27 -27.45 -7.75
N ARG A 27 22.40 -27.70 -8.41
CA ARG A 27 22.82 -26.92 -9.60
C ARG A 27 21.89 -27.13 -10.80
N LYS A 28 21.31 -28.31 -10.98
CA LYS A 28 20.39 -28.61 -12.09
C LYS A 28 18.96 -28.12 -11.81
N ARG A 29 18.60 -27.92 -10.53
CA ARG A 29 17.28 -27.50 -10.06
C ARG A 29 17.36 -26.39 -8.98
N PRO A 30 18.03 -25.26 -9.26
CA PRO A 30 18.31 -24.22 -8.25
C PRO A 30 17.05 -23.61 -7.65
N ALA A 31 16.04 -23.33 -8.48
CA ALA A 31 14.78 -22.73 -8.05
C ALA A 31 14.03 -23.53 -6.97
N MET A 32 14.25 -24.84 -6.87
CA MET A 32 13.66 -25.66 -5.81
C MET A 32 14.22 -25.30 -4.41
N TYR A 33 15.45 -24.81 -4.35
CA TYR A 33 16.16 -24.49 -3.12
C TYR A 33 16.10 -23.00 -2.78
N ILE A 34 16.22 -22.14 -3.80
CA ILE A 34 16.32 -20.67 -3.63
C ILE A 34 15.13 -19.89 -4.23
N GLY A 35 14.08 -20.60 -4.67
CA GLY A 35 12.84 -20.02 -5.21
C GLY A 35 12.91 -19.69 -6.71
N ASP A 36 13.91 -18.89 -7.13
CA ASP A 36 14.14 -18.57 -8.55
C ASP A 36 15.64 -18.38 -8.86
N ILE A 37 15.96 -18.06 -10.12
CA ILE A 37 17.33 -17.76 -10.60
C ILE A 37 17.48 -16.31 -11.09
N ASN A 38 16.59 -15.44 -10.63
CA ASN A 38 16.61 -14.01 -10.94
C ASN A 38 17.15 -13.24 -9.72
N VAL A 39 16.82 -11.95 -9.63
CA VAL A 39 17.23 -11.06 -8.53
C VAL A 39 16.89 -11.65 -7.15
N ARG A 40 15.67 -12.17 -6.95
CA ARG A 40 15.25 -12.69 -5.63
C ARG A 40 16.10 -13.88 -5.18
N GLY A 41 16.26 -14.89 -6.04
CA GLY A 41 17.08 -16.06 -5.72
C GLY A 41 18.56 -15.74 -5.51
N LEU A 42 19.09 -14.75 -6.25
CA LEU A 42 20.46 -14.25 -6.06
C LEU A 42 20.67 -13.69 -4.65
N HIS A 43 19.78 -12.80 -4.20
CA HIS A 43 19.86 -12.21 -2.85
C HIS A 43 19.65 -13.24 -1.75
N HIS A 44 18.87 -14.29 -2.03
CA HIS A 44 18.66 -15.37 -1.08
C HIS A 44 19.95 -16.11 -0.71
N LEU A 45 20.96 -16.13 -1.59
CA LEU A 45 22.27 -16.69 -1.25
C LEU A 45 22.93 -15.95 -0.08
N ILE A 46 22.83 -14.62 -0.07
CA ILE A 46 23.33 -13.79 1.04
C ILE A 46 22.55 -14.12 2.31
N TYR A 47 21.22 -14.20 2.20
CA TYR A 47 20.35 -14.42 3.35
C TYR A 47 20.65 -15.74 4.04
N GLU A 48 20.93 -16.82 3.30
CA GLU A 48 21.27 -18.12 3.89
C GLU A 48 22.59 -18.08 4.69
N ILE A 49 23.57 -17.26 4.29
CA ILE A 49 24.81 -17.11 5.06
C ILE A 49 24.58 -16.20 6.27
N VAL A 50 23.92 -15.05 6.07
CA VAL A 50 23.60 -14.11 7.16
C VAL A 50 22.73 -14.77 8.22
N ASP A 51 21.72 -15.55 7.84
CA ASP A 51 20.82 -16.25 8.77
C ASP A 51 21.59 -17.23 9.67
N ASN A 52 22.68 -17.84 9.18
CA ASN A 52 23.54 -18.67 10.04
C ASN A 52 24.27 -17.84 11.10
N SER A 53 24.75 -16.65 10.75
CA SER A 53 25.38 -15.72 11.69
C SER A 53 24.36 -15.14 12.68
N ILE A 54 23.12 -14.91 12.23
CA ILE A 54 21.99 -14.52 13.10
C ILE A 54 21.66 -15.64 14.10
N ASP A 55 21.72 -16.91 13.71
CA ASP A 55 21.50 -18.02 14.63
C ASP A 55 22.58 -18.05 15.75
N GLU A 56 23.83 -17.65 15.47
CA GLU A 56 24.86 -17.44 16.51
C GLU A 56 24.52 -16.27 17.43
N THR A 57 23.89 -15.21 16.91
CA THR A 57 23.40 -14.07 17.71
C THR A 57 22.28 -14.52 18.64
N LEU A 58 21.32 -15.30 18.13
CA LEU A 58 20.23 -15.85 18.95
C LEU A 58 20.74 -16.82 20.03
N ALA A 59 21.88 -17.48 19.78
CA ALA A 59 22.56 -18.31 20.77
C ALA A 59 23.43 -17.50 21.76
N GLY A 60 23.57 -16.19 21.56
CA GLY A 60 24.31 -15.28 22.45
C GLY A 60 25.82 -15.26 22.23
N TYR A 61 26.31 -15.72 21.09
CA TYR A 61 27.75 -15.78 20.77
C TYR A 61 28.22 -14.76 19.74
N ASN A 62 27.29 -14.08 19.06
CA ASN A 62 27.60 -13.13 17.99
C ASN A 62 26.87 -11.81 18.21
N ASP A 63 27.60 -10.69 18.14
CA ASP A 63 27.04 -9.33 18.24
C ASP A 63 27.39 -8.45 17.03
N VAL A 64 28.19 -8.97 16.08
CA VAL A 64 28.58 -8.24 14.87
C VAL A 64 28.43 -9.10 13.62
N ILE A 65 27.83 -8.54 12.57
CA ILE A 65 27.89 -9.10 11.22
C ILE A 65 28.47 -8.04 10.29
N GLU A 66 29.46 -8.42 9.49
CA GLU A 66 30.05 -7.60 8.45
C GLU A 66 29.74 -8.21 7.09
N LEU A 67 29.04 -7.46 6.24
CA LEU A 67 28.72 -7.82 4.86
C LEU A 67 29.47 -6.87 3.92
N ALA A 68 30.17 -7.41 2.92
CA ALA A 68 30.84 -6.62 1.89
C ALA A 68 30.42 -7.07 0.49
N LEU A 69 30.07 -6.10 -0.36
CA LEU A 69 29.92 -6.28 -1.81
C LEU A 69 31.26 -5.95 -2.48
N ASN A 70 31.87 -6.93 -3.13
CA ASN A 70 33.21 -6.78 -3.69
C ASN A 70 33.16 -6.37 -5.17
N GLU A 71 34.18 -5.64 -5.65
CA GLU A 71 34.26 -5.15 -7.04
C GLU A 71 34.18 -6.25 -8.10
N ASP A 72 34.60 -7.48 -7.76
CA ASP A 72 34.58 -8.62 -8.67
C ASP A 72 33.21 -9.33 -8.75
N GLY A 73 32.19 -8.80 -8.08
CA GLY A 73 30.84 -9.35 -7.98
C GLY A 73 30.68 -10.46 -6.94
N SER A 74 31.70 -10.71 -6.10
CA SER A 74 31.59 -11.60 -4.96
C SER A 74 31.01 -10.89 -3.73
N VAL A 75 30.55 -11.67 -2.75
CA VAL A 75 30.04 -11.18 -1.47
C VAL A 75 30.79 -11.85 -0.34
N THR A 76 31.17 -11.07 0.66
CA THR A 76 31.75 -11.56 1.90
C THR A 76 30.78 -11.33 3.05
N VAL A 77 30.54 -12.35 3.87
CA VAL A 77 29.81 -12.26 5.14
C VAL A 77 30.72 -12.79 6.23
N SER A 78 30.93 -11.99 7.29
CA SER A 78 31.72 -12.35 8.45
C SER A 78 30.92 -12.14 9.73
N ASP A 79 31.13 -13.03 10.69
CA ASP A 79 30.58 -12.94 12.04
C ASP A 79 31.68 -13.13 13.09
N ASN A 80 31.37 -12.82 14.35
CA ASN A 80 32.22 -13.09 15.50
C ASN A 80 31.65 -14.16 16.43
N GLY A 81 30.89 -15.12 15.86
CA GLY A 81 30.30 -16.24 16.59
C GLY A 81 31.32 -17.31 17.02
N ARG A 82 30.84 -18.52 17.32
CA ARG A 82 31.73 -19.63 17.76
C ARG A 82 32.64 -20.20 16.67
N GLY A 83 32.31 -19.96 15.39
CA GLY A 83 32.96 -20.58 14.25
C GLY A 83 32.45 -22.01 13.95
N ILE A 84 32.25 -22.32 12.66
CA ILE A 84 31.83 -23.66 12.21
C ILE A 84 32.81 -24.72 12.74
N PRO A 85 32.34 -25.85 13.31
CA PRO A 85 33.23 -26.92 13.75
C PRO A 85 34.13 -27.43 12.62
N VAL A 86 35.42 -27.62 12.93
CA VAL A 86 36.44 -28.09 11.96
C VAL A 86 36.88 -29.52 12.21
N ASP A 87 36.49 -30.10 13.35
CA ASP A 87 36.81 -31.46 13.75
C ASP A 87 36.31 -32.49 12.74
N ILE A 88 37.03 -33.62 12.65
CA ILE A 88 36.62 -34.75 11.81
C ILE A 88 35.36 -35.40 12.38
N HIS A 89 34.30 -35.46 11.57
CA HIS A 89 33.05 -36.09 11.95
C HIS A 89 33.24 -37.61 12.14
N PRO A 90 32.84 -38.20 13.28
CA PRO A 90 33.14 -39.59 13.62
C PRO A 90 32.70 -40.63 12.58
N GLN A 91 31.51 -40.46 11.99
CA GLN A 91 30.94 -41.37 10.99
C GLN A 91 31.36 -41.08 9.55
N LYS A 92 31.38 -39.81 9.14
CA LYS A 92 31.63 -39.40 7.74
C LYS A 92 33.11 -39.24 7.41
N LYS A 93 33.99 -39.22 8.42
CA LYS A 93 35.46 -39.13 8.27
C LYS A 93 35.94 -37.93 7.44
N LYS A 94 35.16 -36.87 7.41
CA LYS A 94 35.47 -35.56 6.82
C LYS A 94 35.32 -34.49 7.90
N SER A 95 35.98 -33.35 7.73
CA SER A 95 35.79 -32.21 8.64
C SER A 95 34.31 -31.79 8.65
N ALA A 96 33.83 -31.30 9.80
CA ALA A 96 32.47 -30.78 9.89
C ALA A 96 32.25 -29.57 8.97
N LEU A 97 33.27 -28.72 8.78
CA LEU A 97 33.28 -27.63 7.80
C LEU A 97 32.98 -28.15 6.38
N GLU A 98 33.72 -29.16 5.91
CA GLU A 98 33.50 -29.72 4.57
C GLU A 98 32.10 -30.32 4.45
N LEU A 99 31.61 -31.01 5.48
CA LEU A 99 30.29 -31.63 5.46
C LEU A 99 29.16 -30.60 5.35
N VAL A 100 29.20 -29.55 6.15
CA VAL A 100 28.20 -28.47 6.12
C VAL A 100 28.16 -27.78 4.75
N MET A 101 29.32 -27.65 4.09
CA MET A 101 29.45 -26.99 2.80
C MET A 101 29.14 -27.90 1.60
N THR A 102 29.21 -29.23 1.73
CA THR A 102 29.10 -30.16 0.59
C THR A 102 27.95 -31.14 0.67
N VAL A 103 27.35 -31.34 1.84
CA VAL A 103 26.27 -32.31 2.04
C VAL A 103 24.97 -31.59 2.36
N ILE A 104 23.96 -31.85 1.52
CA ILE A 104 22.59 -31.37 1.73
C ILE A 104 22.00 -32.09 2.95
N GLY A 105 21.47 -31.33 3.91
CA GLY A 105 20.91 -31.87 5.14
C GLY A 105 21.97 -32.17 6.22
N ALA A 106 23.17 -31.62 6.10
CA ALA A 106 24.20 -31.69 7.13
C ALA A 106 24.24 -30.39 7.94
N GLY A 107 24.05 -30.49 9.27
CA GLY A 107 24.12 -29.33 10.16
C GLY A 107 23.90 -29.70 11.63
N GLY A 108 24.39 -28.85 12.54
CA GLY A 108 24.18 -29.02 13.99
C GLY A 108 22.80 -28.59 14.48
N LYS A 109 21.95 -28.09 13.58
CA LYS A 109 20.64 -27.50 13.89
C LYS A 109 19.52 -28.54 14.06
N PHE A 110 19.81 -29.83 13.87
CA PHE A 110 18.87 -30.93 14.10
C PHE A 110 18.83 -31.42 15.55
N ASP A 111 19.83 -31.06 16.36
CA ASP A 111 19.93 -31.46 17.76
C ASP A 111 19.71 -30.26 18.69
N LYS A 112 18.90 -30.44 19.74
CA LYS A 112 18.42 -29.36 20.64
C LYS A 112 19.53 -28.75 21.52
N GLY A 113 20.71 -29.35 21.51
CA GLY A 113 21.84 -28.94 22.36
C GLY A 113 22.59 -27.69 21.88
N ALA A 114 22.70 -27.46 20.57
CA ALA A 114 23.56 -26.40 20.02
C ALA A 114 22.83 -25.06 19.79
N TYR A 115 21.54 -25.10 19.47
CA TYR A 115 20.67 -23.93 19.25
C TYR A 115 19.28 -24.17 19.85
N LYS A 116 18.86 -23.34 20.80
CA LYS A 116 17.51 -23.40 21.41
C LYS A 116 16.42 -22.91 20.44
N VAL A 117 16.77 -21.95 19.58
CA VAL A 117 15.92 -21.37 18.53
C VAL A 117 16.81 -21.08 17.32
N SER A 118 16.35 -21.43 16.11
CA SER A 118 17.06 -21.10 14.86
C SER A 118 16.11 -20.88 13.69
N GLY A 119 16.48 -20.02 12.73
CA GLY A 119 15.76 -19.86 11.47
C GLY A 119 16.10 -20.94 10.44
N GLY A 120 17.31 -21.49 10.52
CA GLY A 120 17.83 -22.53 9.61
C GLY A 120 17.45 -23.96 10.01
N LEU A 121 16.30 -24.46 9.58
CA LEU A 121 15.81 -25.79 10.00
C LEU A 121 16.31 -26.99 9.16
N HIS A 122 16.77 -26.73 7.94
CA HIS A 122 16.91 -27.80 6.94
C HIS A 122 18.36 -28.27 6.73
N GLY A 123 19.36 -27.54 7.24
CA GLY A 123 20.78 -27.89 7.05
C GLY A 123 21.22 -27.90 5.58
N VAL A 124 20.64 -27.02 4.75
CA VAL A 124 20.92 -26.94 3.30
C VAL A 124 21.46 -25.59 2.83
N GLY A 125 21.34 -24.53 3.64
CA GLY A 125 21.64 -23.16 3.21
C GLY A 125 23.06 -22.97 2.67
N ALA A 126 24.07 -23.20 3.51
CA ALA A 126 25.47 -22.99 3.15
C ALA A 126 25.94 -23.88 1.99
N SER A 127 25.48 -25.14 1.94
CA SER A 127 25.79 -26.06 0.84
C SER A 127 25.11 -25.67 -0.47
N VAL A 128 23.91 -25.09 -0.44
CA VAL A 128 23.25 -24.51 -1.62
C VAL A 128 24.02 -23.29 -2.11
N VAL A 129 24.45 -22.39 -1.22
CA VAL A 129 25.29 -21.24 -1.60
C VAL A 129 26.58 -21.70 -2.27
N ASN A 130 27.25 -22.69 -1.68
CA ASN A 130 28.45 -23.29 -2.26
C ASN A 130 28.19 -23.90 -3.65
N ALA A 131 27.11 -24.68 -3.78
CA ALA A 131 26.73 -25.33 -5.03
C ALA A 131 26.44 -24.32 -6.15
N LEU A 132 25.76 -23.21 -5.83
CA LEU A 132 25.32 -22.20 -6.79
C LEU A 132 26.35 -21.09 -7.05
N SER A 133 27.53 -21.20 -6.43
CA SER A 133 28.65 -20.28 -6.64
C SER A 133 29.64 -20.83 -7.67
N GLU A 134 30.26 -19.94 -8.44
CA GLU A 134 31.43 -20.26 -9.26
C GLU A 134 32.56 -20.76 -8.37
N TRP A 135 32.84 -20.01 -7.30
CA TRP A 135 33.74 -20.38 -6.22
C TRP A 135 33.20 -19.89 -4.87
N CYS A 136 33.60 -20.57 -3.80
CA CYS A 136 33.30 -20.22 -2.42
C CYS A 136 34.52 -20.49 -1.54
N GLU A 137 34.81 -19.59 -0.62
CA GLU A 137 35.92 -19.66 0.33
C GLU A 137 35.35 -19.47 1.74
N VAL A 138 35.75 -20.35 2.66
CA VAL A 138 35.36 -20.27 4.06
C VAL A 138 36.60 -20.23 4.93
N GLU A 139 36.72 -19.17 5.70
CA GLU A 139 37.67 -19.02 6.79
C GLU A 139 36.94 -19.21 8.12
N VAL A 140 37.44 -20.08 9.00
CA VAL A 140 36.93 -20.25 10.35
C VAL A 140 38.00 -19.84 11.35
N TYR A 141 37.67 -18.89 12.21
CA TYR A 141 38.51 -18.46 13.32
C TYR A 141 38.07 -19.24 14.57
N ARG A 142 38.88 -20.20 15.00
CA ARG A 142 38.56 -21.08 16.13
C ARG A 142 39.82 -21.74 16.69
N GLU A 143 39.87 -21.88 18.01
CA GLU A 143 40.97 -22.55 18.73
C GLU A 143 42.36 -21.94 18.44
N GLY A 144 42.40 -20.60 18.33
CA GLY A 144 43.63 -19.86 18.08
C GLY A 144 44.15 -19.93 16.64
N LYS A 145 43.38 -20.52 15.72
CA LYS A 145 43.80 -20.81 14.34
C LYS A 145 42.83 -20.25 13.32
N VAL A 146 43.37 -19.93 12.15
CA VAL A 146 42.61 -19.62 10.94
C VAL A 146 42.55 -20.89 10.08
N TRP A 147 41.38 -21.52 10.05
CA TRP A 147 41.11 -22.67 9.20
C TRP A 147 40.51 -22.23 7.88
N PHE A 148 40.88 -22.89 6.78
CA PHE A 148 40.48 -22.49 5.44
C PHE A 148 40.11 -23.68 4.58
N GLN A 149 39.06 -23.50 3.77
CA GLN A 149 38.74 -24.40 2.66
C GLN A 149 38.14 -23.63 1.49
N ARG A 150 38.58 -23.98 0.27
CA ARG A 150 38.08 -23.42 -0.99
C ARG A 150 37.26 -24.45 -1.75
N TYR A 151 36.24 -23.98 -2.45
CA TYR A 151 35.33 -24.76 -3.27
C TYR A 151 35.18 -24.15 -4.66
N GLN A 152 34.89 -25.00 -5.65
CA GLN A 152 34.51 -24.59 -6.99
C GLN A 152 33.24 -25.36 -7.39
N LYS A 153 32.16 -24.64 -7.68
CA LYS A 153 30.85 -25.24 -8.03
C LYS A 153 30.38 -26.32 -7.03
N GLY A 154 30.57 -26.07 -5.74
CA GLY A 154 30.23 -27.00 -4.66
C GLY A 154 31.25 -28.11 -4.37
N VAL A 155 32.35 -28.20 -5.13
CA VAL A 155 33.37 -29.25 -4.98
C VAL A 155 34.59 -28.71 -4.23
N PRO A 156 35.04 -29.36 -3.13
CA PRO A 156 36.27 -28.96 -2.42
C PRO A 156 37.50 -28.98 -3.33
N GLN A 157 38.32 -27.95 -3.24
CA GLN A 157 39.59 -27.83 -3.99
C GLN A 157 40.81 -28.22 -3.14
N CYS A 158 40.63 -28.28 -1.82
CA CYS A 158 41.63 -28.71 -0.86
C CYS A 158 40.95 -29.33 0.36
N GLU A 159 41.70 -30.10 1.15
CA GLU A 159 41.30 -30.44 2.50
C GLU A 159 41.29 -29.19 3.40
N VAL A 160 40.62 -29.27 4.54
CA VAL A 160 40.65 -28.19 5.54
C VAL A 160 42.07 -28.03 6.07
N GLN A 161 42.63 -26.83 5.94
CA GLN A 161 44.00 -26.51 6.30
C GLN A 161 44.08 -25.30 7.21
N VAL A 162 45.15 -25.22 8.01
CA VAL A 162 45.45 -24.05 8.84
C VAL A 162 46.29 -23.09 8.02
N ILE A 163 45.84 -21.86 7.85
CA ILE A 163 46.51 -20.82 7.06
C ILE A 163 47.12 -19.70 7.92
N GLY A 164 46.90 -19.74 9.24
CA GLY A 164 47.47 -18.77 10.18
C GLY A 164 46.99 -18.98 11.61
N GLU A 165 47.46 -18.09 12.49
CA GLU A 165 47.04 -17.99 13.89
C GLU A 165 46.15 -16.76 14.07
N THR A 166 45.27 -16.78 15.07
CA THR A 166 44.35 -15.67 15.37
C THR A 166 43.93 -15.69 16.84
N ASP A 167 43.57 -14.52 17.36
CA ASP A 167 42.89 -14.34 18.65
C ASP A 167 41.37 -14.20 18.51
N LYS A 168 40.87 -14.17 17.27
CA LYS A 168 39.45 -14.01 16.96
C LYS A 168 38.72 -15.35 16.97
N ASN A 169 37.40 -15.26 17.14
CA ASN A 169 36.47 -16.36 16.83
C ASN A 169 35.47 -15.88 15.77
N GLY A 170 34.92 -16.82 15.01
CA GLY A 170 33.86 -16.55 14.04
C GLY A 170 34.04 -17.28 12.72
N THR A 171 33.19 -16.96 11.76
CA THR A 171 33.27 -17.49 10.40
C THR A 171 33.22 -16.35 9.40
N LYS A 172 34.06 -16.42 8.37
CA LYS A 172 34.02 -15.55 7.20
C LYS A 172 33.81 -16.41 5.95
N THR A 173 32.73 -16.14 5.24
CA THR A 173 32.39 -16.80 3.98
C THR A 173 32.42 -15.79 2.85
N THR A 174 33.20 -16.07 1.81
CA THR A 174 33.22 -15.26 0.58
C THR A 174 32.82 -16.13 -0.59
N PHE A 175 31.85 -15.68 -1.39
CA PHE A 175 31.37 -16.45 -2.53
C PHE A 175 31.05 -15.58 -3.73
N LYS A 176 31.24 -16.15 -4.92
CA LYS A 176 30.88 -15.51 -6.19
C LYS A 176 29.78 -16.31 -6.89
N PRO A 177 28.58 -15.76 -7.11
CA PRO A 177 27.49 -16.46 -7.79
C PRO A 177 27.87 -16.95 -9.20
N ASP A 178 27.40 -18.13 -9.58
CA ASP A 178 27.70 -18.72 -10.89
C ASP A 178 26.86 -18.08 -12.02
N ALA A 179 27.49 -17.31 -12.89
CA ALA A 179 26.86 -16.66 -14.03
C ALA A 179 26.26 -17.63 -15.07
N THR A 180 26.59 -18.92 -15.02
CA THR A 180 25.96 -19.93 -15.87
C THR A 180 24.60 -20.40 -15.34
N ILE A 181 24.28 -20.11 -14.07
CA ILE A 181 23.03 -20.48 -13.41
C ILE A 181 22.10 -19.28 -13.33
N PHE A 182 22.60 -18.13 -12.87
CA PHE A 182 21.78 -16.95 -12.65
C PHE A 182 21.63 -16.10 -13.91
N LYS A 183 20.47 -15.48 -14.08
CA LYS A 183 20.25 -14.53 -15.19
C LYS A 183 20.95 -13.18 -14.97
N THR A 184 21.23 -12.85 -13.71
CA THR A 184 22.00 -11.69 -13.29
C THR A 184 22.84 -12.09 -12.09
N THR A 185 24.05 -11.54 -11.99
CA THR A 185 24.94 -11.70 -10.83
C THR A 185 25.16 -10.38 -10.11
N GLU A 186 24.40 -9.34 -10.47
CA GLU A 186 24.48 -8.02 -9.85
C GLU A 186 23.56 -7.95 -8.62
N PHE A 187 24.17 -7.71 -7.46
CA PHE A 187 23.44 -7.52 -6.22
C PHE A 187 22.88 -6.09 -6.13
N ARG A 188 21.64 -6.00 -5.65
CA ARG A 188 20.89 -4.76 -5.46
C ARG A 188 21.12 -4.26 -4.03
N LYS A 189 21.92 -3.21 -3.89
CA LYS A 189 22.27 -2.62 -2.57
C LYS A 189 21.03 -2.23 -1.77
N ASP A 190 20.03 -1.61 -2.41
CA ASP A 190 18.76 -1.20 -1.79
C ASP A 190 18.09 -2.37 -1.05
N VAL A 191 17.99 -3.51 -1.72
CA VAL A 191 17.35 -4.73 -1.19
C VAL A 191 18.14 -5.30 -0.01
N ILE A 192 19.47 -5.30 -0.09
CA ILE A 192 20.34 -5.81 0.97
C ILE A 192 20.28 -4.90 2.20
N ILE A 193 20.40 -3.60 1.99
CA ILE A 193 20.37 -2.58 3.04
C ILE A 193 19.06 -2.66 3.82
N ASP A 194 17.91 -2.73 3.13
CA ASP A 194 16.62 -2.84 3.79
C ASP A 194 16.54 -4.13 4.62
N ARG A 195 16.98 -5.26 4.08
CA ARG A 195 16.97 -6.53 4.81
C ARG A 195 17.90 -6.53 6.02
N MET A 196 19.10 -5.98 5.90
CA MET A 196 20.05 -5.88 7.02
C MET A 196 19.52 -4.94 8.12
N ARG A 197 18.85 -3.84 7.73
CA ARG A 197 18.19 -2.94 8.68
C ARG A 197 17.08 -3.65 9.45
N GLU A 198 16.22 -4.41 8.77
CA GLU A 198 15.18 -5.24 9.40
C GLU A 198 15.80 -6.21 10.43
N LEU A 199 16.85 -6.94 10.04
CA LEU A 199 17.51 -7.89 10.93
C LEU A 199 18.13 -7.22 12.16
N ALA A 200 18.70 -6.02 12.01
CA ALA A 200 19.21 -5.24 13.14
C ALA A 200 18.08 -4.78 14.09
N PHE A 201 16.90 -4.41 13.58
CA PHE A 201 15.74 -4.11 14.42
C PHE A 201 15.23 -5.32 15.19
N LEU A 202 15.26 -6.51 14.56
CA LEU A 202 14.77 -7.75 15.16
C LEU A 202 15.73 -8.34 16.20
N ASN A 203 16.96 -7.84 16.28
CA ASN A 203 18.00 -8.33 17.19
C ASN A 203 18.72 -7.11 17.79
N SER A 204 18.22 -6.59 18.90
CA SER A 204 18.69 -5.32 19.49
C SER A 204 20.16 -5.30 19.91
N ILE A 205 20.77 -6.48 20.14
CA ILE A 205 22.20 -6.61 20.47
C ILE A 205 23.11 -6.59 19.23
N LEU A 206 22.53 -6.74 18.04
CA LEU A 206 23.29 -7.00 16.82
C LEU A 206 23.63 -5.71 16.10
N ARG A 207 24.92 -5.56 15.78
CA ARG A 207 25.42 -4.55 14.86
C ARG A 207 25.70 -5.18 13.49
N ILE A 208 25.04 -4.69 12.45
CA ILE A 208 25.30 -5.11 11.07
C ILE A 208 25.99 -3.97 10.31
N GLN A 209 27.15 -4.22 9.73
CA GLN A 209 27.86 -3.30 8.85
C GLN A 209 27.80 -3.81 7.41
N VAL A 210 27.35 -2.96 6.49
CA VAL A 210 27.34 -3.23 5.05
C VAL A 210 28.36 -2.32 4.38
N THR A 211 29.33 -2.90 3.69
CA THR A 211 30.33 -2.19 2.87
C THR A 211 30.01 -2.41 1.39
N ASP A 212 29.94 -1.33 0.63
CA ASP A 212 29.72 -1.36 -0.82
C ASP A 212 31.04 -1.39 -1.60
N THR A 213 30.93 -1.62 -2.90
CA THR A 213 32.05 -1.70 -3.85
C THR A 213 32.90 -0.43 -3.91
N ASP A 214 32.31 0.74 -3.65
CA ASP A 214 33.02 2.03 -3.56
C ASP A 214 33.69 2.26 -2.19
N GLY A 215 33.59 1.31 -1.27
CA GLY A 215 34.09 1.39 0.10
C GLY A 215 33.18 2.17 1.06
N SER A 216 32.02 2.68 0.59
CA SER A 216 31.02 3.29 1.47
C SER A 216 30.49 2.28 2.47
N LYS A 217 30.27 2.73 3.71
CA LYS A 217 29.82 1.89 4.82
C LYS A 217 28.52 2.40 5.40
N GLU A 218 27.57 1.49 5.56
CA GLU A 218 26.34 1.70 6.33
C GLU A 218 26.36 0.77 7.54
N THR A 219 25.94 1.28 8.70
CA THR A 219 25.93 0.50 9.95
C THR A 219 24.57 0.61 10.60
N PHE A 220 24.03 -0.53 10.99
CA PHE A 220 22.72 -0.69 11.61
C PHE A 220 22.89 -1.29 12.99
N HIS A 221 22.37 -0.60 14.00
CA HIS A 221 22.30 -1.07 15.39
C HIS A 221 21.16 -0.29 16.07
N PHE A 222 20.15 -1.01 16.57
CA PHE A 222 18.93 -0.42 17.10
C PHE A 222 18.60 -1.03 18.47
N GLU A 223 19.04 -0.37 19.53
CA GLU A 223 18.88 -0.86 20.91
C GLU A 223 17.40 -0.97 21.34
N GLY A 224 16.53 -0.10 20.81
CA GLY A 224 15.08 -0.15 21.04
C GLY A 224 14.35 -1.23 20.21
N GLY A 225 15.08 -1.96 19.36
CA GLY A 225 14.59 -3.12 18.62
C GLY A 225 13.33 -2.85 17.82
N ILE A 226 12.33 -3.74 17.92
CA ILE A 226 11.10 -3.64 17.15
C ILE A 226 10.24 -2.40 17.49
N ARG A 227 10.48 -1.71 18.62
CA ARG A 227 9.81 -0.42 18.89
C ARG A 227 10.29 0.66 17.93
N GLU A 228 11.61 0.75 17.74
CA GLU A 228 12.18 1.67 16.75
C GLU A 228 11.77 1.27 15.33
N PHE A 229 11.58 -0.03 15.07
CA PHE A 229 11.10 -0.49 13.77
C PHE A 229 9.68 0.01 13.46
N VAL A 230 8.76 0.02 14.42
CA VAL A 230 7.42 0.63 14.24
C VAL A 230 7.57 2.12 13.93
N SER A 231 8.34 2.86 14.73
CA SER A 231 8.55 4.29 14.53
C SER A 231 9.21 4.60 13.17
N TYR A 232 10.17 3.79 12.75
CA TYR A 232 10.80 3.88 11.44
C TYR A 232 9.79 3.62 10.32
N THR A 233 8.91 2.63 10.48
CA THR A 233 7.89 2.30 9.47
C THR A 233 6.84 3.40 9.34
N ASP A 234 6.49 4.08 10.44
CA ASP A 234 5.46 5.10 10.50
C ASP A 234 5.96 6.55 10.38
N HIS A 235 7.25 6.77 10.06
CA HIS A 235 7.87 8.10 10.05
C HIS A 235 7.16 9.16 9.18
N ASN A 236 6.46 8.74 8.11
CA ASN A 236 5.70 9.63 7.22
C ASN A 236 4.22 9.80 7.60
N ARG A 237 3.75 9.13 8.67
CA ARG A 237 2.35 9.13 9.12
C ARG A 237 2.23 9.87 10.46
N ILE A 238 1.06 10.42 10.75
CA ILE A 238 0.85 11.09 12.03
C ILE A 238 0.47 10.03 13.06
N ALA A 239 1.41 9.71 13.95
CA ALA A 239 1.17 8.81 15.07
C ALA A 239 0.08 9.39 16.00
N LEU A 240 -0.92 8.58 16.34
CA LEU A 240 -1.99 8.96 17.28
C LEU A 240 -1.54 8.80 18.74
N VAL A 241 -0.57 7.93 18.97
CA VAL A 241 0.03 7.63 20.27
C VAL A 241 1.50 7.98 20.19
N LYS A 242 2.04 8.69 21.18
CA LYS A 242 3.40 9.21 21.16
C LYS A 242 4.46 8.11 21.01
N GLU A 243 4.34 7.07 21.83
CA GLU A 243 5.29 5.95 21.86
C GLU A 243 4.58 4.66 21.39
N PRO A 244 5.26 3.80 20.60
CA PRO A 244 4.73 2.47 20.28
C PRO A 244 4.45 1.64 21.53
N VAL A 245 3.32 0.93 21.53
CA VAL A 245 3.00 -0.06 22.55
C VAL A 245 3.87 -1.28 22.32
N PHE A 246 4.53 -1.77 23.37
CA PHE A 246 5.39 -2.94 23.30
C PHE A 246 4.93 -4.01 24.27
N LEU A 247 4.77 -5.22 23.75
CA LEU A 247 4.32 -6.40 24.46
C LEU A 247 5.42 -7.45 24.32
N ASN A 248 5.84 -8.05 25.43
CA ASN A 248 6.80 -9.15 25.41
C ASN A 248 6.37 -10.26 26.37
N GLY A 249 6.79 -11.49 26.09
CA GLY A 249 6.60 -12.60 27.00
C GLY A 249 7.16 -13.91 26.46
N GLU A 250 7.37 -14.88 27.34
CA GLU A 250 7.76 -16.25 26.98
C GLU A 250 6.75 -17.24 27.58
N ARG A 251 6.22 -18.16 26.78
CA ARG A 251 5.45 -19.32 27.25
C ARG A 251 5.81 -20.54 26.43
N ASP A 252 5.91 -21.70 27.10
CA ASP A 252 6.22 -22.99 26.47
C ASP A 252 7.43 -22.90 25.53
N THR A 253 8.50 -22.21 25.96
CA THR A 253 9.73 -21.90 25.20
C THR A 253 9.59 -20.98 23.99
N THR A 254 8.36 -20.57 23.66
CA THR A 254 8.08 -19.60 22.60
C THR A 254 8.18 -18.19 23.16
N MET A 255 9.11 -17.40 22.63
CA MET A 255 9.23 -15.97 22.98
C MET A 255 8.43 -15.16 21.96
N VAL A 256 7.71 -14.15 22.45
CA VAL A 256 6.85 -13.28 21.65
C VAL A 256 7.22 -11.83 21.97
N GLU A 257 7.53 -11.06 20.95
CA GLU A 257 7.73 -9.63 21.02
C GLU A 257 6.85 -8.95 19.97
N ILE A 258 6.04 -7.99 20.40
CA ILE A 258 5.12 -7.26 19.53
C ILE A 258 5.24 -5.77 19.84
N ALA A 259 5.49 -4.97 18.81
CA ALA A 259 5.37 -3.52 18.87
C ALA A 259 4.24 -3.07 17.96
N LEU A 260 3.40 -2.15 18.42
CA LEU A 260 2.29 -1.62 17.63
C LEU A 260 2.03 -0.13 17.89
N GLN A 261 1.54 0.56 16.88
CA GLN A 261 1.15 1.97 16.96
C GLN A 261 -0.01 2.23 16.01
N TYR A 262 -0.94 3.10 16.44
CA TYR A 262 -1.99 3.60 15.56
C TYR A 262 -1.59 4.96 14.98
N ASN A 263 -1.91 5.17 13.72
CA ASN A 263 -1.70 6.40 12.99
C ASN A 263 -3.02 6.91 12.36
N ASP A 264 -2.97 8.08 11.73
CA ASP A 264 -4.11 8.74 11.13
C ASP A 264 -4.60 8.11 9.81
N SER A 265 -3.78 7.23 9.20
CA SER A 265 -4.09 6.59 7.92
C SER A 265 -5.19 5.54 8.01
N TYR A 266 -5.62 5.02 6.85
CA TYR A 266 -6.67 4.02 6.74
C TYR A 266 -6.14 2.59 6.52
N GLN A 267 -4.83 2.44 6.28
CA GLN A 267 -4.22 1.15 5.92
C GLN A 267 -3.67 0.43 7.16
N GLU A 268 -3.74 -0.89 7.13
CA GLU A 268 -3.05 -1.77 8.06
C GLU A 268 -1.65 -2.07 7.53
N ASN A 269 -0.63 -1.93 8.37
CA ASN A 269 0.75 -2.30 8.07
C ASN A 269 1.25 -3.30 9.12
N VAL A 270 1.02 -4.59 8.90
CA VAL A 270 1.48 -5.65 9.81
C VAL A 270 2.64 -6.40 9.18
N PHE A 271 3.79 -6.36 9.84
CA PHE A 271 4.97 -7.15 9.50
C PHE A 271 5.14 -8.25 10.54
N SER A 272 5.42 -9.46 10.08
CA SER A 272 5.51 -10.61 10.99
C SER A 272 6.72 -11.47 10.68
N TYR A 273 7.33 -11.97 11.75
CA TYR A 273 8.59 -12.68 11.72
C TYR A 273 8.56 -13.89 12.64
N VAL A 274 9.12 -15.00 12.18
CA VAL A 274 9.34 -16.22 12.96
C VAL A 274 10.82 -16.53 12.88
N ASN A 275 11.53 -16.52 14.02
CA ASN A 275 12.98 -16.74 14.05
C ASN A 275 13.74 -15.85 13.05
N ASN A 276 13.38 -14.55 12.99
CA ASN A 276 13.92 -13.54 12.06
C ASN A 276 13.56 -13.72 10.57
N ILE A 277 12.80 -14.76 10.21
CA ILE A 277 12.30 -14.98 8.86
C ILE A 277 10.97 -14.25 8.67
N ASN A 278 10.86 -13.45 7.60
CA ASN A 278 9.65 -12.69 7.30
C ASN A 278 8.54 -13.62 6.79
N THR A 279 7.46 -13.71 7.56
CA THR A 279 6.22 -14.42 7.20
C THR A 279 5.21 -13.45 6.60
N HIS A 280 5.44 -12.98 5.36
CA HIS A 280 4.59 -11.97 4.73
C HIS A 280 3.15 -12.43 4.44
N GLU A 281 2.90 -13.75 4.37
CA GLU A 281 1.55 -14.32 4.30
C GLU A 281 0.91 -14.51 5.70
N GLY A 282 1.66 -14.17 6.77
CA GLY A 282 1.23 -14.26 8.16
C GLY A 282 1.32 -15.66 8.73
N GLY A 283 0.25 -16.14 9.36
CA GLY A 283 0.20 -17.45 10.00
C GLY A 283 -0.55 -17.47 11.32
N THR A 284 -0.32 -18.51 12.09
CA THR A 284 -0.97 -18.75 13.39
C THR A 284 -0.66 -17.65 14.41
N HIS A 285 0.58 -17.14 14.46
CA HIS A 285 0.98 -16.02 15.33
C HIS A 285 0.25 -14.72 15.00
N VAL A 286 0.13 -14.34 13.72
CA VAL A 286 -0.61 -13.14 13.29
C VAL A 286 -2.10 -13.26 13.58
N THR A 287 -2.66 -14.45 13.36
CA THR A 287 -4.07 -14.75 13.67
C THR A 287 -4.32 -14.58 15.17
N GLY A 288 -3.43 -15.11 16.00
CA GLY A 288 -3.53 -14.99 17.46
C GLY A 288 -3.44 -13.54 17.92
N PHE A 289 -2.47 -12.77 17.40
CA PHE A 289 -2.36 -11.34 17.67
C PHE A 289 -3.64 -10.58 17.33
N ARG A 290 -4.18 -10.75 16.13
CA ARG A 290 -5.41 -10.03 15.68
C ARG A 290 -6.62 -10.36 16.55
N LYS A 291 -6.81 -11.63 16.93
CA LYS A 291 -7.89 -12.07 17.81
C LYS A 291 -7.77 -11.44 19.20
N ALA A 292 -6.58 -11.51 19.80
CA ALA A 292 -6.35 -10.95 21.13
C ALA A 292 -6.46 -9.43 21.14
N LEU A 293 -5.88 -8.72 20.15
CA LEU A 293 -6.00 -7.27 20.01
C LEU A 293 -7.46 -6.83 19.99
N THR A 294 -8.26 -7.44 19.10
CA THR A 294 -9.70 -7.14 18.96
C THR A 294 -10.45 -7.40 20.26
N ARG A 295 -10.24 -8.57 20.88
CA ARG A 295 -10.94 -8.97 22.11
C ARG A 295 -10.60 -8.05 23.27
N THR A 296 -9.31 -7.77 23.50
CA THR A 296 -8.83 -6.99 24.64
C THR A 296 -9.26 -5.54 24.54
N LEU A 297 -9.03 -4.88 23.39
CA LEU A 297 -9.44 -3.49 23.20
C LEU A 297 -10.96 -3.32 23.31
N ASN A 298 -11.75 -4.23 22.72
CA ASN A 298 -13.21 -4.18 22.82
C ASN A 298 -13.70 -4.38 24.27
N SER A 299 -13.14 -5.35 25.00
CA SER A 299 -13.48 -5.60 26.41
C SER A 299 -13.18 -4.38 27.29
N TYR A 300 -12.01 -3.76 27.12
CA TYR A 300 -11.63 -2.56 27.86
C TYR A 300 -12.46 -1.34 27.46
N ALA A 301 -12.83 -1.20 26.18
CA ALA A 301 -13.72 -0.15 25.73
C ALA A 301 -15.13 -0.27 26.35
N GLN A 302 -15.64 -1.49 26.55
CA GLN A 302 -16.90 -1.74 27.24
C GLN A 302 -16.78 -1.44 28.74
N LYS A 303 -15.75 -1.96 29.41
CA LYS A 303 -15.50 -1.76 30.85
C LYS A 303 -15.35 -0.28 31.24
N ASN A 304 -14.73 0.52 30.35
CA ASN A 304 -14.50 1.96 30.57
C ASN A 304 -15.58 2.84 29.93
N ASP A 305 -16.73 2.28 29.56
CA ASP A 305 -17.87 3.03 29.02
C ASP A 305 -17.56 3.86 27.76
N LEU A 306 -16.48 3.51 27.04
CA LEU A 306 -16.04 4.25 25.87
C LEU A 306 -16.98 4.01 24.69
N LEU A 307 -17.76 2.93 24.68
CA LEU A 307 -18.70 2.63 23.59
C LEU A 307 -20.09 3.26 23.78
N LYS A 308 -20.29 4.07 24.83
CA LYS A 308 -21.55 4.80 25.04
C LYS A 308 -21.89 5.62 23.79
N ASN A 309 -23.14 5.52 23.34
CA ASN A 309 -23.70 6.13 22.13
C ASN A 309 -23.32 5.48 20.78
N LEU A 310 -22.45 4.48 20.75
CA LEU A 310 -22.18 3.72 19.53
C LEU A 310 -23.24 2.61 19.37
N LYS A 311 -24.15 2.78 18.41
CA LYS A 311 -25.21 1.80 18.12
C LYS A 311 -24.75 0.59 17.28
N ILE A 312 -23.46 0.51 16.98
CA ILE A 312 -22.86 -0.44 16.04
C ILE A 312 -21.82 -1.25 16.80
N SER A 313 -21.77 -2.56 16.55
CA SER A 313 -20.72 -3.41 17.09
C SER A 313 -19.40 -3.17 16.37
N LEU A 314 -18.33 -3.06 17.15
CA LEU A 314 -16.97 -3.08 16.63
C LEU A 314 -16.63 -4.50 16.16
N THR A 315 -15.95 -4.59 15.02
CA THR A 315 -15.49 -5.83 14.39
C THR A 315 -13.97 -5.81 14.23
N GLY A 316 -13.36 -6.97 14.00
CA GLY A 316 -11.90 -7.06 13.85
C GLY A 316 -11.32 -6.15 12.76
N GLU A 317 -12.05 -5.93 11.66
CA GLU A 317 -11.62 -5.01 10.59
C GLU A 317 -11.50 -3.56 11.09
N ASP A 318 -12.37 -3.13 12.00
CA ASP A 318 -12.35 -1.77 12.52
C ASP A 318 -11.09 -1.49 13.37
N PHE A 319 -10.51 -2.54 13.97
CA PHE A 319 -9.27 -2.45 14.75
C PHE A 319 -8.01 -2.44 13.87
N LYS A 320 -8.10 -2.78 12.58
CA LYS A 320 -6.95 -2.79 11.68
C LYS A 320 -6.66 -1.41 11.07
N GLU A 321 -7.66 -0.54 11.00
CA GLU A 321 -7.54 0.75 10.32
C GLU A 321 -6.50 1.66 10.98
N GLY A 322 -5.43 1.98 10.23
CA GLY A 322 -4.34 2.81 10.71
C GLY A 322 -3.43 2.11 11.72
N LEU A 323 -3.48 0.78 11.82
CA LEU A 323 -2.59 -0.01 12.67
C LEU A 323 -1.28 -0.31 11.94
N THR A 324 -0.16 0.05 12.56
CA THR A 324 1.16 -0.47 12.20
C THR A 324 1.65 -1.38 13.32
N ALA A 325 2.05 -2.61 13.01
CA ALA A 325 2.56 -3.55 13.99
C ALA A 325 3.70 -4.43 13.46
N ILE A 326 4.68 -4.68 14.31
CA ILE A 326 5.78 -5.64 14.10
C ILE A 326 5.57 -6.79 15.09
N ILE A 327 5.43 -8.01 14.57
CA ILE A 327 5.20 -9.23 15.36
C ILE A 327 6.41 -10.15 15.17
N SER A 328 7.22 -10.34 16.20
CA SER A 328 8.37 -11.23 16.18
C SER A 328 8.15 -12.39 17.15
N VAL A 329 8.17 -13.62 16.66
CA VAL A 329 8.09 -14.82 17.51
C VAL A 329 9.32 -15.68 17.34
N LYS A 330 9.79 -16.25 18.45
CA LYS A 330 10.90 -17.20 18.49
C LYS A 330 10.34 -18.56 18.88
N VAL A 331 10.35 -19.51 17.94
CA VAL A 331 9.76 -20.84 18.08
C VAL A 331 10.86 -21.88 17.94
N ALA A 332 10.91 -22.87 18.83
CA ALA A 332 11.96 -23.90 18.80
C ALA A 332 11.86 -24.81 17.55
N GLU A 333 10.65 -25.24 17.19
CA GLU A 333 10.38 -26.12 16.04
C GLU A 333 9.31 -25.51 15.13
N PRO A 334 9.64 -24.45 14.35
CA PRO A 334 8.67 -23.81 13.48
C PRO A 334 8.31 -24.70 12.28
N GLN A 335 7.03 -24.80 11.99
CA GLN A 335 6.45 -25.53 10.87
C GLN A 335 5.85 -24.52 9.91
N PHE A 336 6.40 -24.42 8.71
CA PHE A 336 5.92 -23.50 7.69
C PHE A 336 5.05 -24.20 6.64
N GLU A 337 4.06 -23.48 6.11
CA GLU A 337 3.28 -23.93 4.95
C GLU A 337 4.14 -23.80 3.67
N GLY A 338 5.05 -24.74 3.46
CA GLY A 338 5.92 -24.81 2.29
C GLY A 338 7.36 -24.29 2.50
N GLN A 339 8.21 -24.51 1.48
CA GLN A 339 9.65 -24.29 1.57
C GLN A 339 10.05 -22.81 1.65
N THR A 340 9.25 -21.91 1.09
CA THR A 340 9.53 -20.46 1.08
C THR A 340 9.33 -19.79 2.44
N LYS A 341 8.91 -20.55 3.47
CA LYS A 341 8.75 -20.11 4.86
C LYS A 341 7.89 -18.84 5.01
N THR A 342 6.89 -18.66 4.17
CA THR A 342 6.10 -17.42 4.08
C THR A 342 4.97 -17.36 5.09
N LYS A 343 4.54 -18.52 5.63
CA LYS A 343 3.43 -18.64 6.55
C LYS A 343 3.66 -19.70 7.63
N LEU A 344 3.40 -19.35 8.90
CA LEU A 344 3.54 -20.25 10.05
C LEU A 344 2.29 -21.12 10.27
N GLY A 345 2.50 -22.42 10.50
CA GLY A 345 1.47 -23.44 10.71
C GLY A 345 1.36 -24.02 12.13
N ASN A 346 2.29 -23.72 13.06
CA ASN A 346 2.23 -24.21 14.45
C ASN A 346 0.94 -23.74 15.14
N SER A 347 0.04 -24.67 15.46
CA SER A 347 -1.26 -24.33 16.04
C SER A 347 -1.13 -23.82 17.47
N GLU A 348 -0.19 -24.34 18.26
CA GLU A 348 0.09 -23.89 19.62
C GLU A 348 0.53 -22.42 19.69
N THR A 349 1.26 -21.93 18.68
CA THR A 349 1.76 -20.55 18.65
C THR A 349 0.62 -19.53 18.64
N GLN A 350 -0.53 -19.86 18.03
CA GLN A 350 -1.71 -18.97 18.07
C GLN A 350 -2.16 -18.73 19.52
N SER A 351 -2.35 -19.79 20.30
CA SER A 351 -2.82 -19.72 21.69
C SER A 351 -1.81 -19.01 22.59
N ILE A 352 -0.51 -19.24 22.38
CA ILE A 352 0.57 -18.58 23.11
C ILE A 352 0.55 -17.07 22.87
N VAL A 353 0.55 -16.64 21.60
CA VAL A 353 0.49 -15.23 21.23
C VAL A 353 -0.79 -14.59 21.75
N GLU A 354 -1.94 -15.27 21.63
CA GLU A 354 -3.19 -14.76 22.17
C GLU A 354 -3.08 -14.50 23.67
N SER A 355 -2.57 -15.46 24.45
CA SER A 355 -2.44 -15.33 25.90
C SER A 355 -1.55 -14.15 26.29
N ILE A 356 -0.35 -14.06 25.72
CA ILE A 356 0.62 -13.01 26.03
C ILE A 356 0.05 -11.63 25.67
N VAL A 357 -0.58 -11.51 24.49
CA VAL A 357 -1.19 -10.24 24.06
C VAL A 357 -2.33 -9.84 24.99
N ASN A 358 -3.22 -10.75 25.41
CA ASN A 358 -4.29 -10.34 26.33
C ASN A 358 -3.73 -9.85 27.66
N GLU A 359 -2.75 -10.57 28.22
CA GLU A 359 -2.16 -10.25 29.52
C GLU A 359 -1.43 -8.89 29.48
N GLN A 360 -0.45 -8.77 28.59
CA GLN A 360 0.42 -7.60 28.50
C GLN A 360 -0.32 -6.36 28.01
N LEU A 361 -1.22 -6.51 27.04
CA LEU A 361 -2.01 -5.37 26.56
C LEU A 361 -3.00 -4.90 27.64
N SER A 362 -3.59 -5.82 28.41
CA SER A 362 -4.49 -5.44 29.51
C SER A 362 -3.74 -4.63 30.57
N GLU A 363 -2.57 -5.11 31.00
CA GLU A 363 -1.70 -4.40 31.96
C GLU A 363 -1.29 -3.01 31.44
N PHE A 364 -0.89 -2.94 30.17
CA PHE A 364 -0.53 -1.67 29.54
C PHE A 364 -1.70 -0.68 29.54
N LEU A 365 -2.91 -1.11 29.18
CA LEU A 365 -4.09 -0.25 29.09
C LEU A 365 -4.57 0.24 30.47
N GLU A 366 -4.39 -0.56 31.52
CA GLU A 366 -4.68 -0.15 32.91
C GLU A 366 -3.78 1.00 33.34
N SER A 367 -2.51 0.97 32.95
CA SER A 367 -1.55 2.04 33.22
C SER A 367 -1.68 3.24 32.28
N ASN A 368 -2.28 3.06 31.09
CA ASN A 368 -2.34 4.06 30.02
C ASN A 368 -3.76 4.29 29.46
N PRO A 369 -4.73 4.75 30.27
CA PRO A 369 -6.12 4.89 29.83
C PRO A 369 -6.33 5.95 28.72
N SER A 370 -5.45 6.95 28.64
CA SER A 370 -5.49 7.97 27.57
C SER A 370 -5.17 7.37 26.19
N VAL A 371 -4.27 6.39 26.14
CA VAL A 371 -3.91 5.66 24.92
C VAL A 371 -5.10 4.84 24.44
N LEU A 372 -5.74 4.10 25.34
CA LEU A 372 -6.97 3.36 25.04
C LEU A 372 -8.04 4.27 24.42
N LYS A 373 -8.32 5.42 25.07
CA LYS A 373 -9.32 6.37 24.59
C LYS A 373 -9.03 6.83 23.16
N THR A 374 -7.78 7.15 22.86
CA THR A 374 -7.34 7.61 21.54
C THR A 374 -7.53 6.53 20.47
N ILE A 375 -7.09 5.31 20.75
CA ILE A 375 -7.25 4.15 19.86
C ILE A 375 -8.74 3.88 19.60
N ILE A 376 -9.56 3.85 20.64
CA ILE A 376 -10.98 3.54 20.51
C ILE A 376 -11.74 4.62 19.72
N GLU A 377 -11.36 5.90 19.82
CA GLU A 377 -11.95 6.95 18.96
C GLU A 377 -11.60 6.77 17.47
N LYS A 378 -10.39 6.30 17.14
CA LYS A 378 -10.02 5.92 15.76
C LYS A 378 -10.87 4.74 15.28
N VAL A 379 -10.94 3.67 16.07
CA VAL A 379 -11.71 2.45 15.76
C VAL A 379 -13.22 2.71 15.60
N LYS A 380 -13.80 3.58 16.44
CA LYS A 380 -15.19 4.03 16.26
C LYS A 380 -15.41 4.71 14.91
N GLY A 381 -14.45 5.54 14.50
CA GLY A 381 -14.46 6.20 13.21
C GLY A 381 -14.48 5.22 12.03
N ALA A 382 -13.69 4.15 12.14
CA ALA A 382 -13.66 3.05 11.17
C ALA A 382 -15.01 2.32 11.14
N ALA A 383 -15.56 1.93 12.30
CA ALA A 383 -16.84 1.23 12.41
C ALA A 383 -18.02 2.03 11.85
N LEU A 384 -18.07 3.34 12.12
CA LEU A 384 -19.07 4.24 11.54
C LEU A 384 -18.93 4.29 10.01
N SER A 385 -17.70 4.34 9.50
CA SER A 385 -17.41 4.39 8.06
C SER A 385 -17.82 3.12 7.34
N ARG A 386 -17.52 1.96 7.92
CA ARG A 386 -17.98 0.64 7.44
C ARG A 386 -19.50 0.55 7.40
N GLU A 387 -20.18 0.93 8.48
CA GLU A 387 -21.65 0.85 8.55
C GLU A 387 -22.33 1.83 7.59
N ALA A 388 -21.79 3.05 7.45
CA ALA A 388 -22.28 4.01 6.49
C ALA A 388 -22.11 3.49 5.05
N ALA A 389 -20.95 2.88 4.74
CA ALA A 389 -20.71 2.27 3.44
C ALA A 389 -21.70 1.13 3.15
N ARG A 390 -21.92 0.24 4.14
CA ARG A 390 -22.92 -0.85 4.03
C ARG A 390 -24.32 -0.30 3.76
N LYS A 391 -24.77 0.71 4.52
CA LYS A 391 -26.10 1.34 4.35
C LYS A 391 -26.24 2.00 2.98
N ALA A 392 -25.21 2.71 2.53
CA ALA A 392 -25.20 3.35 1.21
C ALA A 392 -25.33 2.31 0.08
N LYS A 393 -24.61 1.18 0.16
CA LYS A 393 -24.75 0.06 -0.79
C LYS A 393 -26.11 -0.62 -0.73
N GLU A 394 -26.70 -0.77 0.46
CA GLU A 394 -28.06 -1.32 0.59
C GLU A 394 -29.12 -0.39 0.01
N LEU A 395 -28.94 0.92 0.15
CA LEU A 395 -29.81 1.95 -0.43
C LEU A 395 -29.79 1.92 -1.97
N THR A 396 -28.61 1.75 -2.58
CA THR A 396 -28.50 1.59 -4.04
C THR A 396 -29.08 0.25 -4.51
N ARG A 397 -28.87 -0.84 -3.76
CA ARG A 397 -29.34 -2.19 -4.15
C ARG A 397 -30.85 -2.41 -3.96
N ARG A 398 -31.45 -1.97 -2.85
CA ARG A 398 -32.89 -2.18 -2.58
C ARG A 398 -33.80 -1.39 -3.52
N LYS A 399 -33.37 -0.22 -3.98
CA LYS A 399 -34.12 0.60 -4.95
C LYS A 399 -34.08 0.06 -6.39
N SER A 400 -33.22 -0.92 -6.68
CA SER A 400 -33.15 -1.60 -7.99
C SER A 400 -34.13 -2.78 -8.11
N VAL A 401 -34.72 -3.28 -7.01
CA VAL A 401 -35.46 -4.57 -6.97
C VAL A 401 -36.98 -4.39 -6.83
N LEU A 402 -37.47 -3.22 -6.41
CA LEU A 402 -38.91 -2.88 -6.46
C LEU A 402 -39.14 -1.73 -7.46
N GLU A 403 -40.16 -1.90 -8.31
CA GLU A 403 -40.55 -0.99 -9.39
C GLU A 403 -40.67 0.49 -8.98
N SER A 404 -40.06 1.34 -9.82
CA SER A 404 -40.42 2.73 -10.17
C SER A 404 -40.72 3.81 -9.11
N THR A 405 -40.32 3.68 -7.84
CA THR A 405 -40.42 4.82 -6.89
C THR A 405 -39.23 4.91 -5.94
N GLY A 406 -38.24 5.73 -6.26
CA GLY A 406 -37.16 6.01 -5.31
C GLY A 406 -36.08 7.02 -5.72
N LEU A 407 -36.28 7.77 -6.80
CA LEU A 407 -35.37 8.86 -7.15
C LEU A 407 -35.38 9.93 -6.05
N PRO A 408 -34.27 10.65 -5.83
CA PRO A 408 -34.25 11.71 -4.83
C PRO A 408 -35.36 12.74 -5.12
N GLY A 409 -36.08 13.19 -4.10
CA GLY A 409 -37.22 14.11 -4.29
C GLY A 409 -36.86 15.46 -4.94
N LYS A 410 -35.57 15.84 -4.90
CA LYS A 410 -35.04 17.02 -5.59
C LYS A 410 -34.75 16.80 -7.09
N LEU A 411 -34.55 15.55 -7.51
CA LEU A 411 -34.19 15.22 -8.88
C LEU A 411 -35.41 15.41 -9.79
N ALA A 412 -35.29 16.28 -10.78
CA ALA A 412 -36.24 16.38 -11.89
C ALA A 412 -35.73 15.50 -13.04
N ASP A 413 -36.21 14.26 -13.10
CA ASP A 413 -35.73 13.25 -14.04
C ASP A 413 -36.12 13.50 -15.51
N CYS A 414 -35.46 12.80 -16.44
CA CYS A 414 -35.79 12.74 -17.87
C CYS A 414 -36.72 11.55 -18.18
N SER A 415 -37.41 11.58 -19.32
CA SER A 415 -38.34 10.50 -19.70
C SER A 415 -37.68 9.34 -20.44
N ILE A 416 -36.53 9.57 -21.08
CA ILE A 416 -35.73 8.54 -21.74
C ILE A 416 -34.92 7.77 -20.68
N ASN A 417 -34.81 6.46 -20.88
CA ASN A 417 -34.10 5.54 -19.97
C ASN A 417 -32.79 5.02 -20.54
N ASP A 418 -32.43 5.37 -21.78
CA ASP A 418 -31.14 5.00 -22.38
C ASP A 418 -30.05 5.95 -21.87
N PRO A 419 -29.09 5.46 -21.05
CA PRO A 419 -28.08 6.31 -20.44
C PRO A 419 -27.28 7.13 -21.45
N GLU A 420 -26.92 6.57 -22.62
CA GLU A 420 -26.06 7.27 -23.59
C GLU A 420 -26.69 8.56 -24.13
N HIS A 421 -28.02 8.63 -24.13
CA HIS A 421 -28.76 9.81 -24.59
C HIS A 421 -29.12 10.76 -23.43
N CYS A 422 -29.05 10.30 -22.18
CA CYS A 422 -29.49 11.06 -21.02
C CYS A 422 -28.38 11.89 -20.38
N GLU A 423 -28.74 13.08 -19.91
CA GLU A 423 -27.82 14.06 -19.32
C GLU A 423 -28.30 14.44 -17.92
N LEU A 424 -27.39 14.54 -16.96
CA LEU A 424 -27.67 15.03 -15.62
C LEU A 424 -26.98 16.37 -15.39
N TYR A 425 -27.75 17.43 -15.16
CA TYR A 425 -27.25 18.72 -14.74
C TYR A 425 -27.26 18.81 -13.22
N ILE A 426 -26.08 18.95 -12.61
CA ILE A 426 -25.91 19.26 -11.18
C ILE A 426 -25.81 20.79 -11.07
N VAL A 427 -26.80 21.41 -10.44
CA VAL A 427 -26.98 22.87 -10.46
C VAL A 427 -26.85 23.49 -9.07
N GLU A 428 -26.27 24.69 -9.02
CA GLU A 428 -26.10 25.45 -7.79
C GLU A 428 -27.42 26.11 -7.34
N GLY A 429 -28.02 25.59 -6.27
CA GLY A 429 -29.20 26.19 -5.64
C GLY A 429 -30.54 25.86 -6.31
N ASP A 430 -31.61 26.04 -5.52
CA ASP A 430 -32.99 25.84 -5.99
C ASP A 430 -33.41 26.90 -7.03
N SER A 431 -32.79 28.09 -7.02
CA SER A 431 -33.10 29.20 -7.95
C SER A 431 -32.68 28.85 -9.38
N ALA A 432 -31.39 28.55 -9.60
CA ALA A 432 -30.89 28.09 -10.89
C ALA A 432 -31.54 26.77 -11.30
N GLY A 433 -31.79 25.86 -10.34
CA GLY A 433 -32.53 24.63 -10.59
C GLY A 433 -33.97 24.84 -11.06
N GLY A 434 -34.65 25.88 -10.58
CA GLY A 434 -35.97 26.27 -11.06
C GLY A 434 -35.95 26.68 -12.53
N SER A 435 -35.05 27.59 -12.91
CA SER A 435 -34.86 28.03 -14.30
C SER A 435 -34.44 26.88 -15.21
N ALA A 436 -33.47 26.06 -14.80
CA ALA A 436 -33.01 24.90 -15.56
C ALA A 436 -34.12 23.86 -15.76
N LYS A 437 -34.93 23.59 -14.72
CA LYS A 437 -36.06 22.65 -14.83
C LYS A 437 -37.14 23.12 -15.81
N GLN A 438 -37.33 24.44 -15.94
CA GLN A 438 -38.29 25.02 -16.88
C GLN A 438 -37.74 25.07 -18.31
N GLY A 439 -36.45 25.35 -18.48
CA GLY A 439 -35.81 25.51 -19.79
C GLY A 439 -35.32 24.21 -20.45
N ARG A 440 -35.15 23.13 -19.67
CA ARG A 440 -34.63 21.85 -20.18
C ARG A 440 -35.54 21.20 -21.22
N ASP A 441 -34.93 20.37 -22.06
CA ASP A 441 -35.66 19.31 -22.74
C ASP A 441 -35.92 18.15 -21.76
N ARG A 442 -37.20 17.92 -21.46
CA ARG A 442 -37.60 16.92 -20.47
C ARG A 442 -37.38 15.48 -20.95
N SER A 443 -37.18 15.29 -22.25
CA SER A 443 -37.00 13.96 -22.82
C SER A 443 -35.67 13.34 -22.38
N PHE A 444 -34.57 14.10 -22.40
CA PHE A 444 -33.22 13.57 -22.15
C PHE A 444 -32.42 14.28 -21.06
N GLN A 445 -32.83 15.46 -20.57
CA GLN A 445 -32.06 16.19 -19.55
C GLN A 445 -32.72 16.10 -18.18
N ALA A 446 -32.00 15.62 -17.18
CA ALA A 446 -32.40 15.63 -15.77
C ALA A 446 -31.69 16.76 -15.01
N ILE A 447 -32.36 17.34 -14.01
CA ILE A 447 -31.83 18.44 -13.20
C ILE A 447 -31.77 18.03 -11.72
N LEU A 448 -30.59 18.18 -11.12
CA LEU A 448 -30.35 17.95 -9.70
C LEU A 448 -29.85 19.24 -9.02
N PRO A 449 -30.72 19.98 -8.31
CA PRO A 449 -30.32 21.15 -7.53
C PRO A 449 -29.64 20.77 -6.23
N LEU A 450 -28.51 21.42 -5.95
CA LEU A 450 -27.76 21.31 -4.71
C LEU A 450 -28.12 22.44 -3.74
N LYS A 451 -28.02 22.17 -2.44
CA LYS A 451 -28.21 23.20 -1.40
C LYS A 451 -26.92 23.51 -0.66
N GLY A 452 -26.48 24.76 -0.76
CA GLY A 452 -25.28 25.24 -0.10
C GLY A 452 -23.99 24.59 -0.63
N LYS A 453 -22.90 24.75 0.12
CA LYS A 453 -21.60 24.16 -0.21
C LYS A 453 -21.59 22.67 0.13
N ILE A 454 -21.03 21.86 -0.76
CA ILE A 454 -20.87 20.42 -0.55
C ILE A 454 -19.81 20.17 0.54
N LEU A 455 -19.94 19.06 1.25
CA LEU A 455 -18.91 18.61 2.17
C LEU A 455 -17.59 18.37 1.43
N ASN A 456 -16.49 18.91 1.94
CA ASN A 456 -15.17 18.58 1.43
C ASN A 456 -14.81 17.14 1.81
N VAL A 457 -14.86 16.24 0.81
CA VAL A 457 -14.65 14.80 1.00
C VAL A 457 -13.19 14.43 1.24
N GLU A 458 -12.24 15.30 0.89
CA GLU A 458 -10.81 15.08 1.17
C GLU A 458 -10.54 15.07 2.69
N LYS A 459 -11.26 15.94 3.42
CA LYS A 459 -11.14 16.08 4.88
C LYS A 459 -12.12 15.22 5.65
N ALA A 460 -13.21 14.84 5.00
CA ALA A 460 -14.29 14.14 5.66
C ALA A 460 -14.06 12.64 5.62
N ARG A 461 -14.17 12.00 6.79
CA ARG A 461 -14.23 10.54 6.88
C ARG A 461 -15.43 10.02 6.08
N LEU A 462 -15.30 8.81 5.53
CA LEU A 462 -16.30 8.19 4.67
C LEU A 462 -17.72 8.19 5.28
N HIS A 463 -17.89 7.94 6.58
CA HIS A 463 -19.23 8.02 7.20
C HIS A 463 -19.86 9.41 7.11
N LYS A 464 -19.11 10.48 7.40
CA LYS A 464 -19.64 11.85 7.33
C LYS A 464 -20.01 12.21 5.90
N MET A 465 -19.21 11.76 4.95
CA MET A 465 -19.50 11.88 3.52
C MET A 465 -20.82 11.19 3.17
N LEU A 466 -20.97 9.92 3.56
CA LEU A 466 -22.15 9.13 3.26
C LEU A 466 -23.38 9.52 4.07
N GLU A 467 -23.24 10.27 5.16
CA GLU A 467 -24.35 10.87 5.91
C GLU A 467 -24.82 12.18 5.28
N ASN A 468 -23.98 12.84 4.47
CA ASN A 468 -24.32 14.10 3.81
C ASN A 468 -25.43 13.89 2.77
N GLU A 469 -26.52 14.65 2.92
CA GLU A 469 -27.71 14.51 2.07
C GLU A 469 -27.45 14.87 0.60
N GLU A 470 -26.60 15.85 0.29
CA GLU A 470 -26.29 16.22 -1.09
C GLU A 470 -25.47 15.11 -1.77
N ILE A 471 -24.47 14.55 -1.09
CA ILE A 471 -23.67 13.44 -1.63
C ILE A 471 -24.51 12.18 -1.82
N LYS A 472 -25.35 11.81 -0.83
CA LYS A 472 -26.31 10.70 -0.99
C LYS A 472 -27.21 10.92 -2.20
N THR A 473 -27.70 12.13 -2.38
CA THR A 473 -28.59 12.51 -3.48
C THR A 473 -27.89 12.37 -4.83
N ILE A 474 -26.62 12.79 -4.95
CA ILE A 474 -25.81 12.61 -6.16
C ILE A 474 -25.62 11.12 -6.46
N ILE A 475 -25.18 10.32 -5.48
CA ILE A 475 -24.97 8.87 -5.65
C ILE A 475 -26.26 8.18 -6.11
N LEU A 476 -27.38 8.50 -5.46
CA LEU A 476 -28.70 7.96 -5.81
C LEU A 476 -29.17 8.40 -7.21
N ALA A 477 -28.90 9.63 -7.61
CA ALA A 477 -29.26 10.13 -8.93
C ALA A 477 -28.49 9.37 -10.02
N LEU A 478 -27.19 9.16 -9.84
CA LEU A 478 -26.33 8.45 -10.81
C LEU A 478 -26.70 6.97 -10.98
N GLY A 479 -27.24 6.34 -9.94
CA GLY A 479 -27.73 4.95 -9.98
C GLY A 479 -26.62 3.88 -9.95
N THR A 480 -25.36 4.28 -9.87
CA THR A 480 -24.20 3.39 -9.72
C THR A 480 -23.76 3.26 -8.26
N ASN A 481 -22.99 2.22 -7.97
CA ASN A 481 -22.24 2.08 -6.73
C ASN A 481 -21.06 3.09 -6.70
N PHE A 482 -20.50 3.33 -5.51
CA PHE A 482 -19.44 4.29 -5.25
C PHE A 482 -18.19 3.59 -4.68
N GLY A 483 -16.99 4.11 -4.99
CA GLY A 483 -15.70 3.50 -4.63
C GLY A 483 -14.98 2.91 -5.85
N GLU A 484 -13.64 2.99 -5.87
CA GLU A 484 -12.82 2.62 -7.03
C GLU A 484 -13.05 1.16 -7.48
N ASP A 485 -13.26 0.21 -6.57
CA ASP A 485 -13.45 -1.20 -6.96
C ASP A 485 -14.92 -1.60 -7.23
N GLU A 486 -15.87 -0.67 -7.09
CA GLU A 486 -17.30 -1.00 -7.08
C GLU A 486 -18.12 -0.30 -8.15
N PHE A 487 -17.53 0.59 -8.94
CA PHE A 487 -18.21 1.23 -10.06
C PHE A 487 -18.68 0.20 -11.10
N ILE A 488 -19.94 0.29 -11.50
CA ILE A 488 -20.55 -0.59 -12.51
C ILE A 488 -21.11 0.31 -13.61
N ALA A 489 -20.41 0.38 -14.74
CA ALA A 489 -20.75 1.26 -15.85
C ALA A 489 -22.18 1.01 -16.37
N GLU A 490 -22.62 -0.25 -16.38
CA GLU A 490 -23.93 -0.69 -16.88
C GLU A 490 -25.10 -0.17 -16.04
N LYS A 491 -24.84 0.26 -14.80
CA LYS A 491 -25.87 0.80 -13.89
C LYS A 491 -25.97 2.32 -13.92
N LEU A 492 -25.06 3.00 -14.63
CA LEU A 492 -25.07 4.45 -14.73
C LEU A 492 -26.32 4.91 -15.49
N ARG A 493 -27.06 5.87 -14.92
CA ARG A 493 -28.32 6.36 -15.49
C ARG A 493 -28.17 7.44 -16.55
N TYR A 494 -27.02 8.12 -16.60
CA TYR A 494 -26.79 9.28 -17.47
C TYR A 494 -25.40 9.19 -18.10
N GLY A 495 -25.35 9.35 -19.42
CA GLY A 495 -24.14 9.31 -20.24
C GLY A 495 -23.36 10.62 -20.18
N LYS A 496 -23.97 11.72 -19.71
CA LYS A 496 -23.25 12.95 -19.40
C LYS A 496 -23.67 13.51 -18.05
N ILE A 497 -22.68 13.83 -17.23
CA ILE A 497 -22.85 14.47 -15.93
C ILE A 497 -22.26 15.87 -16.06
N ILE A 498 -23.12 16.89 -16.06
CA ILE A 498 -22.78 18.27 -16.35
C ILE A 498 -22.87 19.08 -15.06
N ILE A 499 -21.75 19.62 -14.61
CA ILE A 499 -21.66 20.54 -13.48
C ILE A 499 -21.96 21.95 -13.99
N MET A 500 -23.05 22.54 -13.53
CA MET A 500 -23.49 23.88 -13.94
C MET A 500 -23.62 24.78 -12.70
N THR A 501 -22.54 25.50 -12.42
CA THR A 501 -22.39 26.43 -11.27
C THR A 501 -22.29 27.87 -11.74
N ASP A 502 -22.50 28.81 -10.82
CA ASP A 502 -22.38 30.23 -11.13
C ASP A 502 -20.91 30.61 -11.46
N ALA A 503 -20.75 31.70 -12.21
CA ALA A 503 -19.45 32.22 -12.65
C ALA A 503 -18.81 33.16 -11.61
N ASP A 504 -18.97 32.83 -10.33
CA ASP A 504 -18.45 33.56 -9.18
C ASP A 504 -17.51 32.68 -8.31
N VAL A 505 -17.05 33.23 -7.19
CA VAL A 505 -16.14 32.53 -6.27
C VAL A 505 -16.78 31.33 -5.57
N ASP A 506 -18.10 31.36 -5.33
CA ASP A 506 -18.83 30.31 -4.65
C ASP A 506 -19.11 29.13 -5.60
N GLY A 507 -19.49 29.42 -6.85
CA GLY A 507 -19.64 28.42 -7.90
C GLY A 507 -18.30 27.75 -8.24
N ALA A 508 -17.20 28.50 -8.29
CA ALA A 508 -15.87 27.92 -8.45
C ALA A 508 -15.49 26.97 -7.29
N HIS A 509 -15.89 27.30 -6.06
CA HIS A 509 -15.67 26.45 -4.89
C HIS A 509 -16.52 25.18 -4.91
N ILE A 510 -17.81 25.28 -5.24
CA ILE A 510 -18.70 24.10 -5.40
C ILE A 510 -18.18 23.19 -6.50
N ARG A 511 -17.73 23.75 -7.63
CA ARG A 511 -17.11 23.00 -8.71
C ARG A 511 -15.87 22.25 -8.24
N ALA A 512 -14.98 22.89 -7.47
CA ALA A 512 -13.80 22.21 -6.91
C ALA A 512 -14.18 21.06 -5.96
N LEU A 513 -15.21 21.24 -5.12
CA LEU A 513 -15.71 20.21 -4.21
C LEU A 513 -16.30 19.01 -4.98
N LEU A 514 -17.09 19.26 -6.03
CA LEU A 514 -17.65 18.20 -6.89
C LEU A 514 -16.55 17.43 -7.62
N LEU A 515 -15.57 18.13 -8.21
CA LEU A 515 -14.44 17.49 -8.88
C LEU A 515 -13.62 16.64 -7.92
N THR A 516 -13.40 17.12 -6.69
CA THR A 516 -12.74 16.33 -5.64
C THR A 516 -13.53 15.06 -5.34
N PHE A 517 -14.85 15.15 -5.19
CA PHE A 517 -15.72 14.00 -4.97
C PHE A 517 -15.65 12.97 -6.11
N PHE A 518 -15.79 13.41 -7.36
CA PHE A 518 -15.68 12.52 -8.51
C PHE A 518 -14.30 11.90 -8.63
N PHE A 519 -13.23 12.66 -8.41
CA PHE A 519 -11.86 12.14 -8.47
C PHE A 519 -11.57 11.09 -7.38
N ARG A 520 -12.02 11.33 -6.14
CA ARG A 520 -11.75 10.44 -5.00
C ARG A 520 -12.59 9.18 -4.95
N HIS A 521 -13.83 9.24 -5.42
CA HIS A 521 -14.79 8.14 -5.19
C HIS A 521 -15.40 7.58 -6.46
N MET A 522 -15.20 8.23 -7.61
CA MET A 522 -15.78 7.83 -8.89
C MET A 522 -14.84 8.17 -10.07
N ARG A 523 -13.52 7.95 -9.90
CA ARG A 523 -12.50 8.34 -10.90
C ARG A 523 -12.81 7.77 -12.29
N GLN A 524 -13.36 6.56 -12.34
CA GLN A 524 -13.76 5.90 -13.58
C GLN A 524 -14.79 6.70 -14.39
N LEU A 525 -15.63 7.54 -13.78
CA LEU A 525 -16.53 8.43 -14.52
C LEU A 525 -15.77 9.51 -15.29
N ILE A 526 -14.67 10.01 -14.71
CA ILE A 526 -13.81 11.00 -15.35
C ILE A 526 -12.99 10.33 -16.45
N GLU A 527 -12.40 9.16 -16.16
CA GLU A 527 -11.63 8.37 -17.13
C GLU A 527 -12.50 7.90 -18.32
N ALA A 528 -13.78 7.57 -18.09
CA ALA A 528 -14.75 7.26 -19.14
C ALA A 528 -15.25 8.51 -19.90
N GLY A 529 -14.78 9.70 -19.54
CA GLY A 529 -15.13 10.95 -20.22
C GLY A 529 -16.60 11.36 -20.03
N LYS A 530 -17.23 10.99 -18.91
CA LYS A 530 -18.66 11.23 -18.65
C LYS A 530 -18.92 12.50 -17.84
N VAL A 531 -17.90 13.16 -17.30
CA VAL A 531 -18.02 14.39 -16.47
C VAL A 531 -17.66 15.65 -17.28
N TYR A 532 -18.54 16.66 -17.22
CA TYR A 532 -18.45 17.90 -17.98
C TYR A 532 -18.73 19.11 -17.08
N ILE A 533 -18.25 20.28 -17.48
CA ILE A 533 -18.52 21.58 -16.86
C ILE A 533 -19.22 22.47 -17.90
N ALA A 534 -20.39 22.99 -17.56
CA ALA A 534 -21.12 23.94 -18.39
C ALA A 534 -20.39 25.30 -18.45
N GLN A 535 -20.45 25.97 -19.60
CA GLN A 535 -19.87 27.30 -19.82
C GLN A 535 -20.99 28.31 -20.12
N PRO A 536 -21.68 28.87 -19.12
CA PRO A 536 -22.65 29.93 -19.34
C PRO A 536 -21.96 31.24 -19.78
N PRO A 537 -22.64 32.10 -20.57
CA PRO A 537 -22.09 33.39 -20.97
C PRO A 537 -22.01 34.36 -19.79
N LEU A 538 -20.99 35.21 -19.78
CA LEU A 538 -20.79 36.24 -18.75
C LEU A 538 -21.57 37.53 -19.05
N TYR A 539 -21.82 37.82 -20.32
CA TYR A 539 -22.46 39.07 -20.74
C TYR A 539 -23.55 38.86 -21.79
N LEU A 540 -24.54 39.74 -21.76
CA LEU A 540 -25.53 39.95 -22.81
C LEU A 540 -25.41 41.39 -23.31
N VAL A 541 -25.05 41.55 -24.58
CA VAL A 541 -24.89 42.84 -25.26
C VAL A 541 -26.11 43.08 -26.15
N LYS A 542 -26.83 44.18 -25.90
CA LYS A 542 -28.05 44.56 -26.62
C LYS A 542 -27.88 45.89 -27.34
N SER A 543 -28.32 45.98 -28.59
CA SER A 543 -28.46 47.24 -29.31
C SER A 543 -29.71 47.22 -30.19
N GLY A 544 -30.71 48.03 -29.81
CA GLY A 544 -32.02 48.03 -30.48
C GLY A 544 -32.71 46.66 -30.41
N ARG A 545 -32.89 45.99 -31.56
CA ARG A 545 -33.48 44.63 -31.67
C ARG A 545 -32.43 43.52 -31.65
N GLU A 546 -31.15 43.86 -31.78
CA GLU A 546 -30.07 42.88 -31.83
C GLU A 546 -29.58 42.54 -30.41
N GLN A 547 -29.38 41.24 -30.14
CA GLN A 547 -28.88 40.73 -28.87
C GLN A 547 -27.80 39.68 -29.16
N ARG A 548 -26.67 39.75 -28.47
CA ARG A 548 -25.58 38.77 -28.57
C ARG A 548 -24.97 38.48 -27.20
N TYR A 549 -24.57 37.23 -26.98
CA TYR A 549 -23.92 36.77 -25.75
C TYR A 549 -22.39 36.82 -25.89
N ALA A 550 -21.69 37.01 -24.78
CA ALA A 550 -20.24 36.89 -24.71
C ALA A 550 -19.82 36.07 -23.48
N TRP A 551 -18.79 35.25 -23.66
CA TRP A 551 -18.23 34.36 -22.64
C TRP A 551 -17.00 34.94 -21.94
N ASP A 552 -16.37 35.96 -22.51
CA ASP A 552 -15.28 36.70 -21.87
C ASP A 552 -15.32 38.21 -22.17
N ASP A 553 -14.35 38.93 -21.59
CA ASP A 553 -14.24 40.39 -21.72
C ASP A 553 -13.85 40.80 -23.15
N ASP A 554 -13.04 39.99 -23.83
CA ASP A 554 -12.50 40.30 -25.15
C ASP A 554 -13.60 40.13 -26.21
N GLU A 555 -14.37 39.05 -26.12
CA GLU A 555 -15.55 38.81 -26.94
C GLU A 555 -16.61 39.88 -26.71
N ARG A 556 -16.86 40.27 -25.45
CA ARG A 556 -17.75 41.40 -25.14
C ARG A 556 -17.27 42.67 -25.84
N ASN A 557 -16.00 43.01 -25.74
CA ASN A 557 -15.43 44.21 -26.35
C ASN A 557 -15.55 44.16 -27.89
N ALA A 558 -15.25 43.01 -28.49
CA ALA A 558 -15.37 42.80 -29.94
C ALA A 558 -16.82 42.93 -30.43
N ILE A 559 -17.79 42.37 -29.69
CA ILE A 559 -19.21 42.51 -30.01
C ILE A 559 -19.63 43.98 -29.93
N VAL A 560 -19.26 44.69 -28.87
CA VAL A 560 -19.57 46.12 -28.69
C VAL A 560 -18.99 46.95 -29.84
N GLU A 561 -17.75 46.69 -30.25
CA GLU A 561 -17.14 47.37 -31.41
C GLU A 561 -17.87 47.07 -32.71
N SER A 562 -18.25 45.81 -32.94
CA SER A 562 -18.95 45.39 -34.16
C SER A 562 -20.32 46.07 -34.29
N MET A 563 -21.07 46.18 -33.19
CA MET A 563 -22.38 46.84 -33.14
C MET A 563 -22.24 48.36 -33.35
N LYS A 564 -21.21 48.98 -32.76
CA LYS A 564 -20.91 50.41 -32.96
C LYS A 564 -20.51 50.72 -34.40
N LYS A 565 -19.69 49.89 -35.04
CA LYS A 565 -19.29 50.03 -36.45
C LYS A 565 -20.50 49.92 -37.39
N SER A 566 -21.36 48.92 -37.16
CA SER A 566 -22.55 48.67 -37.98
C SER A 566 -23.58 49.81 -37.94
N GLN A 567 -23.64 50.57 -36.85
CA GLN A 567 -24.55 51.72 -36.71
C GLN A 567 -23.83 53.09 -36.76
N LYS A 568 -22.66 53.18 -37.41
CA LYS A 568 -21.87 54.43 -37.59
C LYS A 568 -21.66 55.22 -36.29
N GLY A 569 -21.41 54.53 -35.18
CA GLY A 569 -21.12 55.13 -33.87
C GLY A 569 -22.33 55.68 -33.11
N LYS A 570 -23.57 55.53 -33.62
CA LYS A 570 -24.80 55.96 -32.94
C LYS A 570 -25.50 54.85 -32.14
N ALA A 571 -24.90 53.66 -32.05
CA ALA A 571 -25.46 52.55 -31.29
C ALA A 571 -25.50 52.85 -29.79
N ASN A 572 -26.70 52.91 -29.21
CA ASN A 572 -26.87 52.77 -27.77
C ASN A 572 -26.72 51.27 -27.45
N VAL A 573 -25.58 50.90 -26.86
CA VAL A 573 -25.24 49.51 -26.52
C VAL A 573 -25.41 49.33 -25.02
N ASN A 574 -26.35 48.48 -24.63
CA ASN A 574 -26.56 48.10 -23.23
C ASN A 574 -25.87 46.76 -22.96
N ILE A 575 -25.10 46.69 -21.88
CA ILE A 575 -24.35 45.49 -21.48
C ILE A 575 -24.90 45.04 -20.14
N GLN A 576 -25.46 43.84 -20.11
CA GLN A 576 -25.86 43.15 -18.88
C GLN A 576 -24.81 42.10 -18.54
N ARG A 577 -24.21 42.15 -17.35
CA ARG A 577 -23.35 41.09 -16.81
C ARG A 577 -24.22 40.14 -15.99
N TYR A 578 -24.15 38.85 -16.27
CA TYR A 578 -24.78 37.83 -15.43
C TYR A 578 -23.89 37.56 -14.22
N LYS A 579 -24.44 37.69 -13.01
CA LYS A 579 -23.73 37.34 -11.78
C LYS A 579 -23.98 35.90 -11.33
N GLY A 580 -25.12 35.35 -11.71
CA GLY A 580 -25.48 33.97 -11.44
C GLY A 580 -26.51 33.45 -12.45
N LEU A 581 -26.61 32.13 -12.55
CA LEU A 581 -27.50 31.43 -13.48
C LEU A 581 -28.99 31.73 -13.21
N GLY A 582 -29.33 32.07 -11.97
CA GLY A 582 -30.69 32.48 -11.60
C GLY A 582 -31.17 33.81 -12.19
N GLU A 583 -30.26 34.63 -12.74
CA GLU A 583 -30.60 35.89 -13.43
C GLU A 583 -31.02 35.68 -14.90
N MET A 584 -30.77 34.48 -15.43
CA MET A 584 -31.17 34.08 -16.78
C MET A 584 -32.59 33.52 -16.73
N ASN A 585 -33.43 33.96 -17.67
CA ASN A 585 -34.73 33.32 -17.84
C ASN A 585 -34.56 31.91 -18.47
N PRO A 586 -35.57 31.02 -18.40
CA PRO A 586 -35.45 29.66 -18.91
C PRO A 586 -35.05 29.54 -20.39
N GLU A 587 -35.55 30.44 -21.25
CA GLU A 587 -35.26 30.44 -22.69
C GLU A 587 -33.80 30.84 -22.98
N GLN A 588 -33.28 31.81 -22.23
CA GLN A 588 -31.88 32.22 -22.30
C GLN A 588 -30.98 31.07 -21.85
N LEU A 589 -31.28 30.46 -20.71
CA LEU A 589 -30.49 29.36 -20.18
C LEU A 589 -30.46 28.15 -21.12
N TRP A 590 -31.60 27.85 -21.77
CA TRP A 590 -31.65 26.84 -22.83
C TRP A 590 -30.72 27.18 -23.99
N SER A 591 -30.97 28.31 -24.65
CA SER A 591 -30.29 28.69 -25.89
C SER A 591 -28.78 28.91 -25.74
N THR A 592 -28.28 29.24 -24.54
CA THR A 592 -26.86 29.50 -24.32
C THR A 592 -26.09 28.34 -23.72
N THR A 593 -26.72 27.54 -22.84
CA THR A 593 -25.99 26.65 -21.92
C THR A 593 -26.50 25.22 -21.93
N MET A 594 -27.77 24.97 -22.29
CA MET A 594 -28.37 23.64 -22.20
C MET A 594 -28.67 22.99 -23.55
N ASP A 595 -28.87 23.77 -24.61
CA ASP A 595 -29.13 23.29 -25.96
C ASP A 595 -27.90 22.57 -26.56
N PRO A 596 -27.99 21.26 -26.89
CA PRO A 596 -26.90 20.51 -27.49
C PRO A 596 -26.33 21.11 -28.78
N GLU A 597 -27.11 21.86 -29.57
CA GLU A 597 -26.66 22.45 -30.83
C GLU A 597 -25.80 23.71 -30.63
N HIS A 598 -26.03 24.45 -29.54
CA HIS A 598 -25.44 25.78 -29.34
C HIS A 598 -24.51 25.89 -28.12
N ARG A 599 -24.61 24.96 -27.15
CA ARG A 599 -23.85 25.03 -25.91
C ARG A 599 -22.38 24.65 -26.10
N SER A 600 -21.55 25.14 -25.18
CA SER A 600 -20.17 24.68 -25.00
C SER A 600 -20.00 23.99 -23.65
N LEU A 601 -19.40 22.80 -23.67
CA LEU A 601 -19.09 22.02 -22.46
C LEU A 601 -17.58 21.75 -22.40
N MET A 602 -16.99 21.90 -21.22
CA MET A 602 -15.63 21.45 -20.96
C MET A 602 -15.67 20.02 -20.43
N GLN A 603 -15.07 19.07 -21.14
CA GLN A 603 -14.92 17.69 -20.66
C GLN A 603 -13.77 17.63 -19.65
N VAL A 604 -14.00 16.96 -18.52
CA VAL A 604 -12.97 16.77 -17.49
C VAL A 604 -12.22 15.48 -17.80
N THR A 605 -10.89 15.54 -17.80
CA THR A 605 -9.98 14.40 -18.02
C THR A 605 -8.93 14.32 -16.91
N VAL A 606 -8.29 13.16 -16.77
CA VAL A 606 -7.13 12.97 -15.88
C VAL A 606 -5.94 12.54 -16.72
N GLU A 607 -5.02 13.48 -17.01
CA GLU A 607 -3.79 13.17 -17.77
C GLU A 607 -2.74 12.52 -16.88
N ASN A 608 -2.56 13.04 -15.65
CA ASN A 608 -1.66 12.52 -14.65
C ASN A 608 -2.37 12.37 -13.31
N ALA A 609 -2.72 11.13 -12.96
CA ALA A 609 -3.43 10.84 -11.71
C ALA A 609 -2.62 11.19 -10.46
N MET A 610 -1.29 11.05 -10.50
CA MET A 610 -0.42 11.37 -9.36
C MET A 610 -0.35 12.88 -9.10
N GLU A 611 -0.23 13.68 -10.17
CA GLU A 611 -0.21 15.14 -10.05
C GLU A 611 -1.57 15.67 -9.60
N ALA A 612 -2.67 15.15 -10.17
CA ALA A 612 -4.02 15.50 -9.76
C ALA A 612 -4.27 15.15 -8.27
N ASP A 613 -3.84 13.97 -7.84
CA ASP A 613 -3.89 13.54 -6.44
C ASP A 613 -3.15 14.51 -5.51
N GLN A 614 -1.91 14.85 -5.86
CA GLN A 614 -1.11 15.80 -5.08
C GLN A 614 -1.77 17.17 -5.00
N VAL A 615 -2.36 17.67 -6.09
CA VAL A 615 -3.08 18.95 -6.12
C VAL A 615 -4.33 18.91 -5.24
N PHE A 616 -5.14 17.85 -5.33
CA PHE A 616 -6.32 17.68 -4.46
C PHE A 616 -5.94 17.56 -2.99
N SER A 617 -4.94 16.75 -2.64
CA SER A 617 -4.48 16.64 -1.25
C SER A 617 -3.90 17.94 -0.71
N THR A 618 -3.20 18.72 -1.54
CA THR A 618 -2.65 20.03 -1.14
C THR A 618 -3.76 21.07 -0.92
N LEU A 619 -4.66 21.22 -1.89
CA LEU A 619 -5.70 22.25 -1.85
C LEU A 619 -6.87 21.88 -0.93
N MET A 620 -7.28 20.61 -0.92
CA MET A 620 -8.47 20.15 -0.22
C MET A 620 -8.15 19.43 1.09
N GLY A 621 -6.91 18.98 1.34
CA GLY A 621 -6.52 18.23 2.54
C GLY A 621 -6.27 19.07 3.80
N ASP A 622 -5.93 18.41 4.90
CA ASP A 622 -5.93 19.03 6.24
C ASP A 622 -4.72 19.93 6.55
N LYS A 623 -3.60 19.74 5.85
CA LYS A 623 -2.37 20.50 6.07
C LYS A 623 -2.49 21.93 5.54
N VAL A 624 -2.26 22.92 6.40
CA VAL A 624 -2.40 24.35 6.06
C VAL A 624 -1.18 24.88 5.33
N ASP A 625 0.03 24.52 5.76
CA ASP A 625 1.26 25.09 5.22
C ASP A 625 1.49 24.78 3.73
N PRO A 626 1.36 23.52 3.26
CA PRO A 626 1.52 23.20 1.83
C PRO A 626 0.50 23.93 0.95
N ARG A 627 -0.73 24.11 1.46
CA ARG A 627 -1.78 24.85 0.77
C ARG A 627 -1.42 26.33 0.62
N ARG A 628 -0.91 26.93 1.70
CA ARG A 628 -0.49 28.33 1.70
C ARG A 628 0.64 28.57 0.71
N GLU A 629 1.67 27.73 0.72
CA GLU A 629 2.77 27.78 -0.24
C GLU A 629 2.29 27.66 -1.69
N PHE A 630 1.35 26.73 -1.94
CA PHE A 630 0.73 26.58 -3.25
C PHE A 630 0.01 27.87 -3.69
N ILE A 631 -0.78 28.49 -2.82
CA ILE A 631 -1.48 29.74 -3.12
C ILE A 631 -0.47 30.87 -3.38
N GLU A 632 0.56 31.03 -2.54
CA GLU A 632 1.58 32.08 -2.69
C GLU A 632 2.36 31.93 -4.02
N LYS A 633 2.72 30.70 -4.39
CA LYS A 633 3.42 30.39 -5.65
C LYS A 633 2.55 30.66 -6.88
N ASN A 634 1.24 30.40 -6.79
CA ASN A 634 0.30 30.49 -7.91
C ASN A 634 -0.54 31.78 -7.95
N ALA A 635 -0.40 32.66 -6.95
CA ALA A 635 -1.15 33.92 -6.86
C ALA A 635 -1.01 34.81 -8.11
N ARG A 636 0.12 34.71 -8.83
CA ARG A 636 0.38 35.46 -10.07
C ARG A 636 -0.50 35.04 -11.27
N TYR A 637 -1.12 33.86 -11.22
CA TYR A 637 -2.03 33.38 -12.26
C TYR A 637 -3.47 33.91 -12.10
N VAL A 638 -3.79 34.51 -10.96
CA VAL A 638 -5.12 35.09 -10.69
C VAL A 638 -5.27 36.40 -11.47
N ARG A 639 -5.94 36.33 -12.63
CA ARG A 639 -6.21 37.51 -13.48
C ARG A 639 -7.49 38.27 -13.11
N ARG A 640 -8.41 37.65 -12.36
CA ARG A 640 -9.69 38.24 -11.94
C ARG A 640 -10.00 37.83 -10.50
N LEU A 641 -10.01 38.80 -9.60
CA LEU A 641 -10.64 38.71 -8.28
C LEU A 641 -11.94 39.51 -8.39
N ASP A 642 -13.09 38.91 -8.09
CA ASP A 642 -14.26 39.72 -7.72
C ASP A 642 -13.92 40.35 -6.37
N VAL A 643 -13.63 41.65 -6.38
CA VAL A 643 -13.48 42.50 -5.18
C VAL A 643 -14.79 43.19 -4.90
#